data_AF-A0A7J5BX15-F1
#
_entry.id   AF-A0A7J5BX15-F1
#
_cell.length_a   1.000
_cell.length_b   1.000
_cell.length_c   1.000
_cell.angle_alpha   90.00
_cell.angle_beta   90.00
_cell.angle_gamma   90.00
#
_symmetry.space_group_name_H-M   'P 1'
#
loop_
_entity.id
_entity.type
_entity.pdbx_description
1 polymer ?
#
loop_
_entity_poly.entity_id
_entity_poly.type
_entity_poly.pdbx_seq_one_letter_code
_entity_poly.pdbx_strand_id
1 'polypeptide(L)'
;MGGCVTSSASIDPPRAPLLDAAELLALVDNDTDRAQHVTHEVGRLKPVVDVMLGRGHAVGTVDDAALGVLTNLHLSEREVDFFAAMALPVALTHSLAVELWPDNDFSDLLEGMMANGLILADDDDVTVIGRIPDALRRVARQECLRRHPDTYRHNMQRIREAMKKTEQPPAVRLQQAFEDKDIAGMIEVLRPNLYSLTSEVPRLMYSALGALPTEVQTTHPDLMFCRAFLAVQAKAPVTNADSTVVSELEEFTRSSSRELRLLSSILVLRLQKSFAESDRVAEPLRTSTTAISRLHAGLSALLAGRYTTAARDFEAARQIATLAGDRMLCRDAESKLAVTRVLMGDLVAADRHLRRLRTLPEPTGRIREMVRCGEYTAALFIAAERLDRDEVERLIGLTQDAAYWHDELWPFLLLAYRRAAQVLGVPSLLTAILEEIRPMLPAADEMPAQIVTICQVETMISARHLGAAHALAGRLAAADALMALPTRARLALYAGEFQEAADLSAKTLAFDLLGPLARAEAMTLAACAAWHTGRSTEAQSMLREAAAIADLQGGRRSLAVVPGNLMAPLYAACEIPTSHSLVPDALPRPKLPPTLLHLVHLIAQGRPNSEIANELHVSTNTVKSNIQRLYRVLDVHNRPELLAVAAERGLLR
;
A
#
# COMPACT_ATOMS: atom_id res chain seq x y z
N MET A 1 -27.66 -0.23 89.53
CA MET A 1 -28.83 0.56 89.09
C MET A 1 -28.30 1.57 88.09
N GLY A 2 -28.48 1.47 86.78
CA GLY A 2 -29.57 0.90 85.99
C GLY A 2 -30.07 2.02 85.07
N GLY A 3 -29.55 2.08 83.85
CA GLY A 3 -29.89 3.10 82.86
C GLY A 3 -29.40 2.68 81.48
N CYS A 4 -30.24 1.94 80.77
CA CYS A 4 -30.04 1.40 79.43
C CYS A 4 -30.38 2.47 78.39
N VAL A 5 -29.47 2.80 77.48
CA VAL A 5 -29.81 3.28 76.13
C VAL A 5 -28.89 2.59 75.14
N THR A 6 -29.49 1.67 74.41
CA THR A 6 -28.93 0.90 73.30
C THR A 6 -28.55 1.82 72.14
N SER A 7 -27.32 1.68 71.64
CA SER A 7 -26.91 2.21 70.34
C SER A 7 -27.70 1.52 69.22
N SER A 8 -28.63 2.24 68.61
CA SER A 8 -29.15 1.86 67.30
C SER A 8 -28.15 2.29 66.24
N ALA A 9 -27.54 1.32 65.57
CA ALA A 9 -26.80 1.50 64.34
C ALA A 9 -27.68 2.26 63.33
N SER A 10 -27.26 3.46 62.91
CA SER A 10 -27.76 4.05 61.67
C SER A 10 -27.13 3.27 60.52
N ILE A 11 -27.91 2.38 59.94
CA ILE A 11 -27.63 1.74 58.67
C ILE A 11 -27.51 2.87 57.64
N ASP A 12 -26.30 3.09 57.11
CA ASP A 12 -26.11 3.87 55.89
C ASP A 12 -27.08 3.33 54.83
N PRO A 13 -27.84 4.17 54.11
CA PRO A 13 -28.59 3.68 52.97
C PRO A 13 -27.61 3.03 51.99
N PRO A 14 -27.98 1.92 51.33
CA PRO A 14 -27.07 1.22 50.45
C PRO A 14 -26.61 2.19 49.36
N ARG A 15 -25.31 2.54 49.37
CA ARG A 15 -24.65 3.14 48.21
C ARG A 15 -24.84 2.13 47.07
N ALA A 16 -25.64 2.49 46.07
CA ALA A 16 -25.72 1.70 44.85
C ALA A 16 -24.29 1.51 44.32
N PRO A 17 -23.93 0.30 43.86
CA PRO A 17 -22.59 0.06 43.34
C PRO A 17 -22.36 0.98 42.13
N LEU A 18 -21.20 1.64 42.13
CA LEU A 18 -20.65 2.33 40.97
C LEU A 18 -20.45 1.27 39.87
N LEU A 19 -21.11 1.45 38.73
CA LEU A 19 -20.94 0.61 37.55
C LEU A 19 -19.55 0.87 36.94
N ASP A 20 -18.85 -0.20 36.56
CA ASP A 20 -17.50 -0.20 35.98
C ASP A 20 -17.55 0.11 34.47
N ALA A 21 -16.53 0.83 33.99
CA ALA A 21 -16.34 1.40 32.64
C ALA A 21 -16.52 0.42 31.46
N ALA A 22 -16.50 -0.90 31.67
CA ALA A 22 -16.83 -1.88 30.64
C ALA A 22 -18.36 -2.05 30.41
N GLU A 23 -19.21 -1.63 31.35
CA GLU A 23 -20.66 -1.88 31.37
C GLU A 23 -21.52 -0.70 30.83
N LEU A 24 -20.94 0.49 30.71
CA LEU A 24 -21.58 1.68 30.14
C LEU A 24 -21.40 1.86 28.62
N LEU A 25 -20.57 1.03 27.98
CA LEU A 25 -20.37 0.99 26.51
C LEU A 25 -21.54 0.32 25.74
N ALA A 26 -22.61 -0.12 26.44
CA ALA A 26 -23.70 -0.94 25.90
C ALA A 26 -24.94 -0.16 25.39
N LEU A 27 -24.91 1.18 25.34
CA LEU A 27 -26.03 2.02 24.89
C LEU A 27 -25.72 2.82 23.60
N VAL A 28 -24.54 2.59 23.00
CA VAL A 28 -23.97 3.45 21.94
C VAL A 28 -24.09 2.86 20.53
N ASP A 29 -24.17 1.53 20.33
CA ASP A 29 -23.97 0.92 18.98
C ASP A 29 -25.14 0.10 18.39
N ASN A 30 -26.37 0.21 18.90
CA ASN A 30 -27.54 -0.49 18.32
C ASN A 30 -27.43 -2.04 18.26
N ASP A 31 -26.64 -2.67 19.14
CA ASP A 31 -26.47 -4.14 19.22
C ASP A 31 -27.49 -4.81 20.17
N THR A 32 -28.50 -5.46 19.58
CA THR A 32 -29.67 -6.05 20.26
C THR A 32 -29.38 -7.28 21.13
N ASP A 33 -28.33 -8.06 20.86
CA ASP A 33 -28.10 -9.34 21.54
C ASP A 33 -27.48 -9.17 22.95
N ARG A 34 -26.72 -8.09 23.15
CA ARG A 34 -26.03 -7.80 24.44
C ARG A 34 -26.83 -6.92 25.38
N ALA A 35 -27.68 -6.03 24.87
CA ALA A 35 -28.58 -5.22 25.69
C ALA A 35 -29.61 -6.10 26.46
N GLN A 36 -29.88 -7.31 25.98
CA GLN A 36 -30.78 -8.25 26.66
C GLN A 36 -30.29 -8.69 28.06
N HIS A 37 -29.00 -8.54 28.36
CA HIS A 37 -28.36 -9.03 29.59
C HIS A 37 -28.41 -8.03 30.78
N VAL A 38 -28.70 -6.74 30.56
CA VAL A 38 -28.43 -5.63 31.52
C VAL A 38 -29.70 -5.06 32.18
N THR A 39 -30.81 -5.81 32.19
CA THR A 39 -32.16 -5.21 32.39
C THR A 39 -32.50 -4.80 33.82
N HIS A 40 -31.66 -5.10 34.81
CA HIS A 40 -32.01 -4.95 36.23
C HIS A 40 -31.36 -3.73 36.91
N GLU A 41 -30.43 -3.02 36.26
CA GLU A 41 -29.63 -1.93 36.86
C GLU A 41 -29.82 -0.55 36.20
N VAL A 42 -30.63 -0.43 35.14
CA VAL A 42 -30.71 0.77 34.27
C VAL A 42 -31.47 1.99 34.85
N GLY A 43 -31.80 1.99 36.16
CA GLY A 43 -32.43 3.13 36.84
C GLY A 43 -33.56 3.83 36.06
N ARG A 44 -33.46 5.16 35.91
CA ARG A 44 -34.45 6.01 35.19
C ARG A 44 -34.34 5.93 33.65
N LEU A 45 -33.30 5.29 33.10
CA LEU A 45 -33.10 5.10 31.65
C LEU A 45 -33.73 3.82 31.11
N LYS A 46 -34.34 3.00 31.98
CA LYS A 46 -35.07 1.78 31.61
C LYS A 46 -36.01 1.93 30.41
N PRO A 47 -36.82 3.01 30.27
CA PRO A 47 -37.69 3.17 29.10
C PRO A 47 -36.95 3.23 27.76
N VAL A 48 -35.75 3.84 27.73
CA VAL A 48 -34.92 3.95 26.51
C VAL A 48 -34.38 2.58 26.13
N VAL A 49 -33.90 1.81 27.12
CA VAL A 49 -33.38 0.45 26.91
C VAL A 49 -34.49 -0.52 26.49
N ASP A 50 -35.69 -0.41 27.08
CA ASP A 50 -36.83 -1.27 26.73
C ASP A 50 -37.29 -1.05 25.27
N VAL A 51 -37.28 0.19 24.77
CA VAL A 51 -37.57 0.50 23.36
C VAL A 51 -36.47 -0.01 22.43
N MET A 52 -35.19 0.18 22.78
CA MET A 52 -34.06 -0.35 21.98
C MET A 52 -34.09 -1.88 21.88
N LEU A 53 -34.55 -2.57 22.92
CA LEU A 53 -34.61 -4.03 23.00
C LEU A 53 -35.91 -4.63 22.47
N GLY A 54 -36.89 -3.81 22.06
CA GLY A 54 -38.20 -4.28 21.65
C GLY A 54 -38.98 -5.02 22.76
N ARG A 55 -38.77 -4.64 24.04
CA ARG A 55 -39.39 -5.30 25.20
C ARG A 55 -40.66 -4.58 25.66
N GLY A 56 -41.74 -5.34 25.83
CA GLY A 56 -43.01 -4.86 26.41
C GLY A 56 -43.96 -4.11 25.45
N HIS A 57 -44.98 -3.45 26.01
CA HIS A 57 -45.91 -2.55 25.28
C HIS A 57 -45.28 -1.17 25.00
N ALA A 58 -43.95 -1.08 24.88
CA ALA A 58 -43.27 0.18 24.63
C ALA A 58 -43.59 0.65 23.20
N VAL A 59 -44.36 1.73 23.09
CA VAL A 59 -44.75 2.34 21.81
C VAL A 59 -43.95 3.63 21.63
N GLY A 60 -43.24 3.76 20.52
CA GLY A 60 -42.47 4.96 20.18
C GLY A 60 -41.06 4.64 19.73
N THR A 61 -40.35 5.67 19.29
CA THR A 61 -38.93 5.61 18.93
C THR A 61 -38.04 5.74 20.17
N VAL A 62 -36.75 5.39 20.04
CA VAL A 62 -35.75 5.58 21.12
C VAL A 62 -35.67 7.05 21.55
N ASP A 63 -35.85 7.96 20.58
CA ASP A 63 -35.85 9.40 20.83
C ASP A 63 -37.11 9.84 21.60
N ASP A 64 -38.29 9.23 21.34
CA ASP A 64 -39.51 9.49 22.13
C ASP A 64 -39.35 9.06 23.60
N ALA A 65 -38.70 7.90 23.82
CA ALA A 65 -38.41 7.42 25.17
C ALA A 65 -37.41 8.34 25.90
N ALA A 66 -36.37 8.79 25.20
CA ALA A 66 -35.38 9.73 25.74
C ALA A 66 -36.01 11.09 26.09
N LEU A 67 -36.89 11.62 25.25
CA LEU A 67 -37.66 12.82 25.55
C LEU A 67 -38.58 12.63 26.77
N GLY A 68 -39.19 11.45 26.89
CA GLY A 68 -39.99 11.07 28.05
C GLY A 68 -39.18 11.08 29.35
N VAL A 69 -37.95 10.55 29.32
CA VAL A 69 -37.02 10.61 30.48
C VAL A 69 -36.75 12.06 30.86
N LEU A 70 -36.33 12.91 29.91
CA LEU A 70 -36.01 14.31 30.20
C LEU A 70 -37.20 15.09 30.77
N THR A 71 -38.41 14.82 30.26
CA THR A 71 -39.64 15.50 30.71
C THR A 71 -40.03 15.08 32.12
N ASN A 72 -39.81 13.81 32.49
CA ASN A 72 -40.18 13.26 33.81
C ASN A 72 -39.22 13.63 34.93
N LEU A 73 -38.04 14.17 34.61
CA LEU A 73 -37.06 14.61 35.62
C LEU A 73 -37.44 15.93 36.29
N HIS A 74 -38.43 16.67 35.74
CA HIS A 74 -38.89 17.97 36.27
C HIS A 74 -37.76 18.97 36.53
N LEU A 75 -36.74 18.96 35.66
CA LEU A 75 -35.59 19.87 35.73
C LEU A 75 -36.06 21.34 35.69
N SER A 76 -35.40 22.20 36.47
CA SER A 76 -35.61 23.64 36.38
C SER A 76 -35.18 24.16 35.01
N GLU A 77 -35.67 25.32 34.58
CA GLU A 77 -35.26 25.94 33.31
C GLU A 77 -33.72 26.08 33.22
N ARG A 78 -33.07 26.47 34.32
CA ARG A 78 -31.60 26.57 34.42
C ARG A 78 -30.86 25.23 34.28
N GLU A 79 -31.39 24.14 34.83
CA GLU A 79 -30.85 22.78 34.68
C GLU A 79 -31.04 22.25 33.26
N VAL A 80 -32.19 22.57 32.62
CA VAL A 80 -32.45 22.23 31.22
C VAL A 80 -31.46 22.95 30.30
N ASP A 81 -31.23 24.24 30.51
CA ASP A 81 -30.27 25.03 29.72
C ASP A 81 -28.84 24.54 29.91
N PHE A 82 -28.46 24.22 31.16
CA PHE A 82 -27.17 23.63 31.47
C PHE A 82 -26.98 22.29 30.76
N PHE A 83 -27.93 21.35 30.91
CA PHE A 83 -27.84 20.04 30.27
C PHE A 83 -27.82 20.16 28.74
N ALA A 84 -28.64 21.06 28.19
CA ALA A 84 -28.66 21.34 26.77
C ALA A 84 -27.29 21.84 26.28
N ALA A 85 -26.61 22.73 27.02
CA ALA A 85 -25.27 23.20 26.71
C ALA A 85 -24.23 22.07 26.80
N MET A 86 -24.28 21.24 27.85
CA MET A 86 -23.35 20.10 28.04
C MET A 86 -23.57 18.96 27.03
N ALA A 87 -24.78 18.86 26.45
CA ALA A 87 -25.09 17.91 25.39
C ALA A 87 -24.59 18.35 24.01
N LEU A 88 -24.10 19.58 23.85
CA LEU A 88 -23.64 20.09 22.56
C LEU A 88 -22.33 19.43 22.08
N PRO A 89 -21.29 19.25 22.91
CA PRO A 89 -20.06 18.59 22.48
C PRO A 89 -20.23 17.08 22.27
N VAL A 90 -19.51 16.52 21.29
CA VAL A 90 -19.35 15.08 21.09
C VAL A 90 -18.56 14.45 22.24
N ALA A 91 -17.55 15.17 22.74
CA ALA A 91 -16.77 14.78 23.91
C ALA A 91 -16.82 15.93 24.93
N LEU A 92 -17.38 15.68 26.12
CA LEU A 92 -17.53 16.68 27.16
C LEU A 92 -16.25 16.77 28.00
N THR A 93 -15.28 17.55 27.52
CA THR A 93 -14.04 17.81 28.26
C THR A 93 -14.22 18.92 29.28
N HIS A 94 -13.37 18.91 30.33
CA HIS A 94 -13.34 20.00 31.31
C HIS A 94 -13.18 21.38 30.67
N SER A 95 -12.32 21.50 29.66
CA SER A 95 -12.11 22.77 28.95
C SER A 95 -13.36 23.26 28.22
N LEU A 96 -14.08 22.36 27.55
CA LEU A 96 -15.28 22.71 26.78
C LEU A 96 -16.45 23.04 27.70
N ALA A 97 -16.62 22.31 28.80
CA ALA A 97 -17.71 22.52 29.72
C ALA A 97 -17.62 23.88 30.43
N VAL A 98 -16.42 24.23 30.93
CA VAL A 98 -16.17 25.55 31.55
C VAL A 98 -16.30 26.68 30.53
N GLU A 99 -15.87 26.45 29.30
CA GLU A 99 -16.07 27.44 28.24
C GLU A 99 -17.56 27.63 27.99
N LEU A 100 -18.33 26.57 27.77
CA LEU A 100 -19.77 26.65 27.50
C LEU A 100 -20.57 27.25 28.67
N TRP A 101 -20.18 26.98 29.91
CA TRP A 101 -20.88 27.43 31.11
C TRP A 101 -19.92 28.07 32.13
N PRO A 102 -19.63 29.37 32.02
CA PRO A 102 -18.66 30.06 32.88
C PRO A 102 -19.23 30.49 34.24
N ASP A 103 -20.51 30.23 34.51
CA ASP A 103 -21.18 30.65 35.75
C ASP A 103 -20.70 29.82 36.96
N ASN A 104 -20.77 30.44 38.14
CA ASN A 104 -20.25 29.86 39.40
C ASN A 104 -21.04 28.63 39.90
N ASP A 105 -22.19 28.33 39.31
CA ASP A 105 -23.05 27.20 39.67
C ASP A 105 -22.75 25.92 38.87
N PHE A 106 -21.72 25.95 38.04
CA PHE A 106 -21.29 24.81 37.21
C PHE A 106 -21.18 23.50 38.00
N SER A 107 -20.49 23.51 39.14
CA SER A 107 -20.24 22.30 39.94
C SER A 107 -21.53 21.69 40.49
N ASP A 108 -22.43 22.52 41.03
CA ASP A 108 -23.69 22.07 41.63
C ASP A 108 -24.61 21.48 40.54
N LEU A 109 -24.68 22.13 39.38
CA LEU A 109 -25.48 21.66 38.24
C LEU A 109 -24.92 20.36 37.65
N LEU A 110 -23.59 20.24 37.52
CA LEU A 110 -22.93 19.04 37.04
C LEU A 110 -23.19 17.85 37.97
N GLU A 111 -23.04 18.03 39.29
CA GLU A 111 -23.34 17.01 40.29
C GLU A 111 -24.80 16.56 40.20
N GLY A 112 -25.72 17.51 40.02
CA GLY A 112 -27.14 17.23 39.77
C GLY A 112 -27.39 16.40 38.50
N MET A 113 -26.71 16.69 37.39
CA MET A 113 -26.83 15.91 36.15
C MET A 113 -26.28 14.49 36.30
N MET A 114 -25.16 14.34 37.01
CA MET A 114 -24.56 13.03 37.28
C MET A 114 -25.42 12.19 38.22
N ALA A 115 -25.97 12.78 39.28
CA ALA A 115 -26.88 12.11 40.21
C ALA A 115 -28.17 11.62 39.52
N ASN A 116 -28.63 12.33 38.48
CA ASN A 116 -29.78 11.93 37.67
C ASN A 116 -29.44 10.92 36.56
N GLY A 117 -28.17 10.53 36.41
CA GLY A 117 -27.71 9.62 35.36
C GLY A 117 -27.78 10.20 33.95
N LEU A 118 -27.80 11.52 33.82
CA LEU A 118 -27.82 12.24 32.54
C LEU A 118 -26.41 12.43 31.97
N ILE A 119 -25.42 12.61 32.85
CA ILE A 119 -23.99 12.60 32.55
C ILE A 119 -23.38 11.46 33.34
N LEU A 120 -22.71 10.55 32.65
CA LEU A 120 -22.06 9.39 33.25
C LEU A 120 -20.58 9.70 33.43
N ALA A 121 -20.02 9.50 34.63
CA ALA A 121 -18.59 9.73 34.87
C ALA A 121 -17.73 8.91 33.90
N ASP A 122 -16.63 9.49 33.42
CA ASP A 122 -15.61 8.79 32.65
C ASP A 122 -14.37 8.64 33.53
N ASP A 123 -14.17 7.44 34.10
CA ASP A 123 -13.06 7.16 35.01
C ASP A 123 -11.75 6.85 34.26
N ASP A 124 -11.81 6.65 32.93
CA ASP A 124 -10.67 6.24 32.10
C ASP A 124 -9.88 7.44 31.56
N ASP A 125 -10.52 8.61 31.39
CA ASP A 125 -9.90 9.83 30.87
C ASP A 125 -10.17 11.05 31.76
N VAL A 126 -9.16 11.45 32.54
CA VAL A 126 -9.21 12.59 33.48
C VAL A 126 -9.51 13.93 32.80
N THR A 127 -9.38 14.02 31.47
CA THR A 127 -9.72 15.24 30.72
C THR A 127 -11.21 15.33 30.37
N VAL A 128 -11.94 14.22 30.43
CA VAL A 128 -13.36 14.08 30.11
C VAL A 128 -14.16 14.12 31.41
N ILE A 129 -15.15 15.02 31.48
CA ILE A 129 -16.03 15.14 32.66
C ILE A 129 -16.97 13.93 32.76
N GLY A 130 -17.45 13.47 31.61
CA GLY A 130 -18.37 12.37 31.53
C GLY A 130 -19.00 12.23 30.14
N ARG A 131 -19.73 11.14 29.93
CA ARG A 131 -20.42 10.82 28.67
C ARG A 131 -21.92 10.96 28.82
N ILE A 132 -22.55 11.58 27.84
CA ILE A 132 -24.02 11.68 27.76
C ILE A 132 -24.51 10.59 26.80
N PRO A 133 -25.47 9.74 27.20
CA PRO A 133 -26.05 8.75 26.29
C PRO A 133 -26.57 9.37 24.98
N ASP A 134 -26.23 8.78 23.83
CA ASP A 134 -26.47 9.40 22.52
C ASP A 134 -27.93 9.76 22.27
N ALA A 135 -28.89 8.93 22.72
CA ALA A 135 -30.31 9.23 22.59
C ALA A 135 -30.69 10.51 23.36
N LEU A 136 -30.22 10.66 24.61
CA LEU A 136 -30.44 11.87 25.40
C LEU A 136 -29.72 13.07 24.79
N ARG A 137 -28.48 12.88 24.32
CA ARG A 137 -27.70 13.93 23.67
C ARG A 137 -28.40 14.47 22.42
N ARG A 138 -28.89 13.57 21.55
CA ARG A 138 -29.63 13.94 20.34
C ARG A 138 -30.90 14.71 20.67
N VAL A 139 -31.73 14.22 21.60
CA VAL A 139 -32.97 14.88 22.00
C VAL A 139 -32.71 16.25 22.63
N ALA A 140 -31.73 16.34 23.53
CA ALA A 140 -31.35 17.61 24.17
C ALA A 140 -30.86 18.64 23.14
N ARG A 141 -30.04 18.23 22.16
CA ARG A 141 -29.60 19.08 21.06
C ARG A 141 -30.75 19.57 20.19
N GLN A 142 -31.69 18.67 19.83
CA GLN A 142 -32.88 19.03 19.04
C GLN A 142 -33.77 20.02 19.79
N GLU A 143 -34.01 19.80 21.08
CA GLU A 143 -34.79 20.72 21.90
C GLU A 143 -34.11 22.07 22.09
N CYS A 144 -32.78 22.09 22.30
CA CYS A 144 -32.01 23.32 22.37
C CYS A 144 -32.13 24.14 21.08
N LEU A 145 -31.94 23.49 19.92
CA LEU A 145 -32.09 24.14 18.61
C LEU A 145 -33.52 24.67 18.40
N ARG A 146 -34.54 23.92 18.85
CA ARG A 146 -35.95 24.30 18.71
C ARG A 146 -36.34 25.49 19.58
N ARG A 147 -35.84 25.55 20.83
CA ARG A 147 -36.21 26.57 21.82
C ARG A 147 -35.34 27.83 21.75
N HIS A 148 -34.02 27.66 21.57
CA HIS A 148 -33.03 28.73 21.66
C HIS A 148 -32.05 28.70 20.48
N PRO A 149 -32.51 28.93 19.24
CA PRO A 149 -31.69 28.75 18.04
C PRO A 149 -30.44 29.65 18.00
N ASP A 150 -30.52 30.86 18.54
CA ASP A 150 -29.37 31.78 18.55
C ASP A 150 -28.31 31.37 19.57
N THR A 151 -28.74 30.90 20.74
CA THR A 151 -27.83 30.37 21.78
C THR A 151 -27.16 29.08 21.30
N TYR A 152 -27.92 28.21 20.64
CA TYR A 152 -27.39 27.02 19.99
C TYR A 152 -26.28 27.39 19.00
N ARG A 153 -26.54 28.28 18.03
CA ARG A 153 -25.54 28.71 17.04
C ARG A 153 -24.30 29.34 17.69
N HIS A 154 -24.49 30.18 18.70
CA HIS A 154 -23.39 30.82 19.42
C HIS A 154 -22.49 29.77 20.09
N ASN A 155 -23.08 28.80 20.80
CA ASN A 155 -22.32 27.75 21.47
C ASN A 155 -21.61 26.80 20.49
N MET A 156 -22.21 26.50 19.33
CA MET A 156 -21.54 25.75 18.26
C MET A 156 -20.26 26.43 17.76
N GLN A 157 -20.31 27.76 17.60
CA GLN A 157 -19.12 28.52 17.22
C GLN A 157 -18.03 28.46 18.32
N ARG A 158 -18.43 28.63 19.59
CA ARG A 158 -17.51 28.53 20.73
C ARG A 158 -16.85 27.15 20.84
N ILE A 159 -17.63 26.07 20.67
CA ILE A 159 -17.09 24.71 20.65
C ILE A 159 -16.04 24.57 19.55
N ARG A 160 -16.34 25.04 18.33
CA ARG A 160 -15.38 24.97 17.22
C ARG A 160 -14.07 25.70 17.53
N GLU A 161 -14.14 26.92 18.06
CA GLU A 161 -12.97 27.73 18.41
C GLU A 161 -12.18 27.09 19.56
N ALA A 162 -12.86 26.60 20.60
CA ALA A 162 -12.26 25.91 21.73
C ALA A 162 -11.54 24.61 21.31
N MET A 163 -12.19 23.75 20.52
CA MET A 163 -11.60 22.52 19.99
C MET A 163 -10.35 22.77 19.15
N LYS A 164 -10.32 23.90 18.42
CA LYS A 164 -9.13 24.32 17.66
C LYS A 164 -8.00 24.77 18.59
N LYS A 165 -8.32 25.52 19.64
CA LYS A 165 -7.35 26.01 20.63
C LYS A 165 -6.74 24.89 21.46
N THR A 166 -7.52 23.86 21.79
CA THR A 166 -7.05 22.70 22.56
C THR A 166 -6.52 21.56 21.66
N GLU A 167 -6.35 21.80 20.36
CA GLU A 167 -5.85 20.82 19.38
C GLU A 167 -6.54 19.45 19.45
N GLN A 168 -7.87 19.45 19.59
CA GLN A 168 -8.66 18.20 19.62
C GLN A 168 -8.41 17.36 18.35
N PRO A 169 -8.39 16.02 18.45
CA PRO A 169 -8.12 15.15 17.31
C PRO A 169 -9.04 15.44 16.13
N PRO A 170 -8.54 15.36 14.88
CA PRO A 170 -9.35 15.61 13.68
C PRO A 170 -10.63 14.77 13.62
N ALA A 171 -10.59 13.51 14.06
CA ALA A 171 -11.76 12.64 14.10
C ALA A 171 -12.89 13.21 14.99
N VAL A 172 -12.56 13.67 16.19
CA VAL A 172 -13.54 14.28 17.13
C VAL A 172 -14.09 15.58 16.55
N ARG A 173 -13.23 16.42 15.99
CA ARG A 173 -13.64 17.67 15.32
C ARG A 173 -14.55 17.43 14.11
N LEU A 174 -14.28 16.39 13.33
CA LEU A 174 -15.13 16.02 12.18
C LEU A 174 -16.50 15.53 12.67
N GLN A 175 -16.53 14.66 13.68
CA GLN A 175 -17.77 14.15 14.27
C GLN A 175 -18.64 15.31 14.76
N GLN A 176 -18.04 16.28 15.47
CA GLN A 176 -18.72 17.49 15.92
C GLN A 176 -19.33 18.26 14.75
N ALA A 177 -18.53 18.63 13.75
CA ALA A 177 -19.01 19.40 12.60
C ALA A 177 -20.09 18.65 11.79
N PHE A 178 -19.98 17.32 11.68
CA PHE A 178 -20.96 16.48 11.00
C PHE A 178 -22.31 16.49 11.73
N GLU A 179 -22.32 16.28 13.05
CA GLU A 179 -23.53 16.32 13.85
C GLU A 179 -24.18 17.70 13.93
N ASP A 180 -23.36 18.75 13.88
CA ASP A 180 -23.79 20.14 13.87
C ASP A 180 -24.32 20.57 12.49
N LYS A 181 -24.19 19.71 11.47
CA LYS A 181 -24.43 20.04 10.05
C LYS A 181 -23.65 21.27 9.59
N ASP A 182 -22.47 21.46 10.17
CA ASP A 182 -21.58 22.58 9.92
C ASP A 182 -20.69 22.30 8.71
N ILE A 183 -21.19 22.70 7.54
CA ILE A 183 -20.49 22.48 6.26
C ILE A 183 -19.09 23.10 6.25
N ALA A 184 -18.94 24.31 6.81
CA ALA A 184 -17.66 25.01 6.82
C ALA A 184 -16.63 24.31 7.71
N GLY A 185 -17.02 23.87 8.92
CA GLY A 185 -16.14 23.11 9.80
C GLY A 185 -15.80 21.72 9.27
N MET A 186 -16.75 21.05 8.60
CA MET A 186 -16.45 19.79 7.91
C MET A 186 -15.34 19.99 6.87
N ILE A 187 -15.43 21.01 6.02
CA ILE A 187 -14.39 21.30 5.01
C ILE A 187 -13.05 21.68 5.68
N GLU A 188 -13.09 22.50 6.75
CA GLU A 188 -11.88 22.90 7.50
C GLU A 188 -11.13 21.69 8.07
N VAL A 189 -11.86 20.68 8.56
CA VAL A 189 -11.27 19.48 9.16
C VAL A 189 -10.89 18.45 8.09
N LEU A 190 -11.75 18.20 7.10
CA LEU A 190 -11.54 17.18 6.08
C LEU A 190 -10.28 17.46 5.26
N ARG A 191 -10.16 18.67 4.71
CA ARG A 191 -9.17 18.99 3.68
C ARG A 191 -7.70 18.76 4.09
N PRO A 192 -7.24 19.17 5.29
CA PRO A 192 -5.87 18.90 5.72
C PRO A 192 -5.66 17.50 6.31
N ASN A 193 -6.72 16.71 6.53
CA ASN A 193 -6.65 15.43 7.26
C ASN A 193 -7.21 14.25 6.46
N LEU A 194 -7.36 14.35 5.14
CA LEU A 194 -8.03 13.32 4.32
C LEU A 194 -7.47 11.91 4.55
N TYR A 195 -6.15 11.76 4.55
CA TYR A 195 -5.52 10.46 4.77
C TYR A 195 -5.66 9.98 6.23
N SER A 196 -5.42 10.84 7.23
CA SER A 196 -5.58 10.47 8.66
C SER A 196 -7.01 10.02 8.97
N LEU A 197 -8.00 10.75 8.47
CA LEU A 197 -9.41 10.45 8.67
C LEU A 197 -9.86 9.20 7.91
N THR A 198 -9.29 8.94 6.73
CA THR A 198 -9.52 7.69 5.98
C THR A 198 -9.03 6.47 6.77
N SER A 199 -7.95 6.64 7.54
CA SER A 199 -7.42 5.61 8.42
C SER A 199 -8.31 5.37 9.65
N GLU A 200 -8.55 6.45 10.40
CA GLU A 200 -9.07 6.41 11.77
C GLU A 200 -10.59 6.24 11.78
N VAL A 201 -11.29 6.98 10.91
CA VAL A 201 -12.75 7.09 10.92
C VAL A 201 -13.36 7.03 9.51
N PRO A 202 -13.07 5.99 8.70
CA PRO A 202 -13.47 5.92 7.29
C PRO A 202 -14.99 6.01 7.07
N ARG A 203 -15.79 5.44 7.98
CA ARG A 203 -17.26 5.48 7.89
C ARG A 203 -17.80 6.89 8.10
N LEU A 204 -17.34 7.56 9.16
CA LEU A 204 -17.70 8.95 9.42
C LEU A 204 -17.28 9.86 8.26
N MET A 205 -16.06 9.69 7.76
CA MET A 205 -15.57 10.46 6.63
C MET A 205 -16.43 10.26 5.38
N TYR A 206 -16.80 9.01 5.06
CA TYR A 206 -17.69 8.71 3.94
C TYR A 206 -19.06 9.40 4.11
N SER A 207 -19.67 9.29 5.30
CA SER A 207 -20.95 9.93 5.63
C SER A 207 -20.87 11.46 5.58
N ALA A 208 -19.81 12.05 6.13
CA ALA A 208 -19.59 13.50 6.12
C ALA A 208 -19.42 14.05 4.71
N LEU A 209 -18.64 13.38 3.87
CA LEU A 209 -18.49 13.73 2.46
C LEU A 209 -19.81 13.59 1.69
N GLY A 210 -20.61 12.57 2.01
CA GLY A 210 -21.94 12.37 1.43
C GLY A 210 -22.97 13.44 1.83
N ALA A 211 -22.81 14.05 3.00
CA ALA A 211 -23.68 15.10 3.51
C ALA A 211 -23.35 16.51 2.99
N LEU A 212 -22.23 16.69 2.28
CA LEU A 212 -21.87 17.99 1.69
C LEU A 212 -22.89 18.40 0.61
N PRO A 213 -23.34 19.66 0.55
CA PRO A 213 -24.24 20.15 -0.50
C PRO A 213 -23.62 20.01 -1.90
N THR A 214 -24.45 19.83 -2.93
CA THR A 214 -24.01 19.65 -4.34
C THR A 214 -23.08 20.79 -4.81
N GLU A 215 -23.32 22.02 -4.36
CA GLU A 215 -22.49 23.19 -4.67
C GLU A 215 -21.06 23.06 -4.09
N VAL A 216 -20.93 22.44 -2.91
CA VAL A 216 -19.63 22.15 -2.30
C VAL A 216 -18.96 20.97 -2.99
N GLN A 217 -19.71 19.91 -3.29
CA GLN A 217 -19.18 18.74 -4.00
C GLN A 217 -18.58 19.13 -5.37
N THR A 218 -19.19 20.07 -6.07
CA THR A 218 -18.69 20.55 -7.38
C THR A 218 -17.46 21.45 -7.27
N THR A 219 -17.32 22.20 -6.18
CA THR A 219 -16.19 23.12 -5.94
C THR A 219 -15.00 22.47 -5.23
N HIS A 220 -15.19 21.26 -4.67
CA HIS A 220 -14.17 20.50 -3.94
C HIS A 220 -13.98 19.07 -4.51
N PRO A 221 -13.40 18.93 -5.73
CA PRO A 221 -13.25 17.65 -6.40
C PRO A 221 -12.31 16.67 -5.69
N ASP A 222 -11.33 17.16 -4.92
CA ASP A 222 -10.44 16.36 -4.07
C ASP A 222 -11.21 15.61 -2.99
N LEU A 223 -12.14 16.29 -2.31
CA LEU A 223 -13.00 15.69 -1.29
C LEU A 223 -13.89 14.58 -1.88
N MET A 224 -14.48 14.83 -3.04
CA MET A 224 -15.36 13.86 -3.71
C MET A 224 -14.58 12.66 -4.25
N PHE A 225 -13.36 12.88 -4.74
CA PHE A 225 -12.49 11.77 -5.11
C PHE A 225 -12.16 10.89 -3.90
N CYS A 226 -11.85 11.49 -2.74
CA CYS A 226 -11.62 10.73 -1.51
C CYS A 226 -12.84 9.91 -1.08
N ARG A 227 -14.06 10.42 -1.27
CA ARG A 227 -15.29 9.66 -0.99
C ARG A 227 -15.38 8.40 -1.86
N ALA A 228 -15.15 8.52 -3.17
CA ALA A 228 -15.15 7.36 -4.06
C ALA A 228 -14.01 6.39 -3.74
N PHE A 229 -12.82 6.91 -3.40
CA PHE A 229 -11.69 6.09 -2.98
C PHE A 229 -11.99 5.26 -1.73
N LEU A 230 -12.66 5.86 -0.73
CA LEU A 230 -13.13 5.16 0.47
C LEU A 230 -14.10 4.02 0.17
N ALA A 231 -15.00 4.22 -0.81
CA ALA A 231 -15.93 3.18 -1.25
C ALA A 231 -15.19 1.96 -1.85
N VAL A 232 -14.08 2.20 -2.57
CA VAL A 232 -13.21 1.14 -3.10
C VAL A 232 -12.49 0.39 -1.98
N GLN A 233 -11.86 1.10 -1.05
CA GLN A 233 -11.04 0.47 -0.01
C GLN A 233 -11.83 -0.28 1.07
N ALA A 234 -13.12 0.01 1.23
CA ALA A 234 -13.92 -0.64 2.27
C ALA A 234 -14.15 -2.15 2.06
N LYS A 235 -13.79 -2.70 0.91
CA LYS A 235 -13.97 -4.11 0.54
C LYS A 235 -12.62 -4.74 0.17
N ALA A 236 -12.11 -5.65 1.00
CA ALA A 236 -10.98 -6.53 0.65
C ALA A 236 -11.47 -8.00 0.63
N PRO A 237 -10.84 -8.91 -0.14
CA PRO A 237 -9.98 -8.69 -1.30
C PRO A 237 -10.84 -8.50 -2.58
N VAL A 238 -10.26 -7.90 -3.61
CA VAL A 238 -10.87 -7.72 -4.93
C VAL A 238 -10.94 -9.07 -5.66
N THR A 239 -11.72 -10.01 -5.13
CA THR A 239 -12.17 -11.19 -5.86
C THR A 239 -13.59 -10.90 -6.31
N ASN A 240 -13.69 -10.45 -7.56
CA ASN A 240 -14.89 -9.95 -8.24
C ASN A 240 -15.38 -8.61 -7.70
N ALA A 241 -15.22 -7.57 -8.53
CA ALA A 241 -15.83 -6.27 -8.29
C ALA A 241 -17.35 -6.43 -8.12
N ASP A 242 -17.85 -6.18 -6.91
CA ASP A 242 -19.27 -5.94 -6.71
C ASP A 242 -19.69 -4.74 -7.57
N SER A 243 -20.76 -4.90 -8.35
CA SER A 243 -21.27 -3.95 -9.34
C SER A 243 -21.59 -2.54 -8.81
N THR A 244 -21.72 -2.37 -7.50
CA THR A 244 -22.11 -1.12 -6.84
C THR A 244 -20.96 -0.12 -6.64
N VAL A 245 -19.73 -0.58 -6.40
CA VAL A 245 -18.57 0.31 -6.13
C VAL A 245 -17.99 0.89 -7.41
N VAL A 246 -17.92 0.06 -8.45
CA VAL A 246 -17.55 0.50 -9.80
C VAL A 246 -18.57 1.54 -10.29
N SER A 247 -19.85 1.42 -9.93
CA SER A 247 -20.91 2.35 -10.33
C SER A 247 -20.70 3.79 -9.84
N GLU A 248 -20.23 4.04 -8.60
CA GLU A 248 -20.02 5.41 -8.09
C GLU A 248 -18.79 6.07 -8.73
N LEU A 249 -17.69 5.32 -8.89
CA LEU A 249 -16.52 5.81 -9.64
C LEU A 249 -16.86 6.08 -11.11
N GLU A 250 -17.63 5.19 -11.75
CA GLU A 250 -18.11 5.36 -13.11
C GLU A 250 -19.01 6.59 -13.25
N GLU A 251 -19.83 6.91 -12.24
CA GLU A 251 -20.61 8.15 -12.22
C GLU A 251 -19.69 9.38 -12.21
N PHE A 252 -18.65 9.37 -11.37
CA PHE A 252 -17.69 10.49 -11.29
C PHE A 252 -16.82 10.65 -12.54
N THR A 253 -16.63 9.61 -13.35
CA THR A 253 -16.02 9.76 -14.69
C THR A 253 -16.83 10.69 -15.61
N ARG A 254 -18.12 10.93 -15.30
CA ARG A 254 -19.04 11.82 -16.03
C ARG A 254 -19.29 13.14 -15.30
N SER A 255 -18.60 13.42 -14.19
CA SER A 255 -18.73 14.66 -13.40
C SER A 255 -18.53 15.92 -14.26
N SER A 256 -19.09 17.07 -13.88
CA SER A 256 -18.79 18.35 -14.54
C SER A 256 -17.39 18.88 -14.19
N SER A 257 -16.82 18.47 -13.05
CA SER A 257 -15.45 18.83 -12.64
C SER A 257 -14.41 18.04 -13.44
N ARG A 258 -13.54 18.74 -14.16
CA ARG A 258 -12.48 18.11 -14.97
C ARG A 258 -11.53 17.30 -14.12
N GLU A 259 -11.12 17.81 -12.96
CA GLU A 259 -10.16 17.14 -12.09
C GLU A 259 -10.74 15.85 -11.50
N LEU A 260 -11.99 15.90 -10.98
CA LEU A 260 -12.67 14.71 -10.46
C LEU A 260 -12.91 13.66 -11.54
N ARG A 261 -13.31 14.07 -12.75
CA ARG A 261 -13.45 13.14 -13.90
C ARG A 261 -12.14 12.41 -14.15
N LEU A 262 -11.04 13.15 -14.31
CA LEU A 262 -9.74 12.57 -14.64
C LEU A 262 -9.25 11.64 -13.52
N LEU A 263 -9.31 12.08 -12.26
CA LEU A 263 -8.93 11.27 -11.09
C LEU A 263 -9.73 9.96 -11.00
N SER A 264 -11.04 10.02 -11.24
CA SER A 264 -11.90 8.83 -11.22
C SER A 264 -11.60 7.92 -12.40
N SER A 265 -11.42 8.47 -13.61
CA SER A 265 -11.07 7.71 -14.81
C SER A 265 -9.74 6.98 -14.67
N ILE A 266 -8.70 7.62 -14.13
CA ILE A 266 -7.40 6.96 -13.96
C ILE A 266 -7.50 5.80 -12.96
N LEU A 267 -8.30 5.94 -11.89
CA LEU A 267 -8.50 4.87 -10.91
C LEU A 267 -9.27 3.70 -11.50
N VAL A 268 -10.36 3.97 -12.25
CA VAL A 268 -11.11 2.93 -12.98
C VAL A 268 -10.21 2.18 -13.94
N LEU A 269 -9.40 2.89 -14.73
CA LEU A 269 -8.47 2.27 -15.67
C LEU A 269 -7.44 1.37 -14.97
N ARG A 270 -6.92 1.77 -13.80
CA ARG A 270 -5.99 0.92 -13.03
C ARG A 270 -6.68 -0.29 -12.40
N LEU A 271 -7.92 -0.15 -11.93
CA LEU A 271 -8.74 -1.29 -11.46
C LEU A 271 -9.02 -2.27 -12.60
N GLN A 272 -9.19 -1.77 -13.82
CA GLN A 272 -9.30 -2.54 -15.06
C GLN A 272 -7.93 -3.02 -15.59
N LYS A 273 -6.84 -2.72 -14.87
CA LYS A 273 -5.46 -3.08 -15.18
C LYS A 273 -4.93 -2.52 -16.52
N SER A 274 -5.48 -1.40 -16.96
CA SER A 274 -5.06 -0.62 -18.14
C SER A 274 -4.13 0.52 -17.73
N PHE A 275 -2.89 0.21 -17.39
CA PHE A 275 -1.96 1.16 -16.76
C PHE A 275 -1.40 2.17 -17.76
N ALA A 276 -1.05 1.74 -18.96
CA ALA A 276 -0.57 2.63 -20.01
C ALA A 276 -1.62 3.69 -20.38
N GLU A 277 -2.89 3.32 -20.45
CA GLU A 277 -3.98 4.24 -20.74
C GLU A 277 -4.30 5.16 -19.55
N SER A 278 -4.29 4.63 -18.33
CA SER A 278 -4.42 5.44 -17.10
C SER A 278 -3.39 6.57 -17.07
N ASP A 279 -2.16 6.28 -17.47
CA ASP A 279 -1.08 7.24 -17.51
C ASP A 279 -1.23 8.34 -18.59
N ARG A 280 -1.78 7.98 -19.76
CA ARG A 280 -2.15 8.95 -20.80
C ARG A 280 -3.26 9.88 -20.33
N VAL A 281 -4.31 9.32 -19.71
CA VAL A 281 -5.42 10.11 -19.15
C VAL A 281 -4.95 11.01 -18.01
N ALA A 282 -3.93 10.62 -17.25
CA ALA A 282 -3.35 11.43 -16.18
C ALA A 282 -2.60 12.69 -16.66
N GLU A 283 -2.30 12.84 -17.95
CA GLU A 283 -1.46 13.93 -18.47
C GLU A 283 -1.88 15.34 -18.02
N PRO A 284 -3.18 15.72 -18.07
CA PRO A 284 -3.59 17.05 -17.63
C PRO A 284 -3.40 17.28 -16.12
N LEU A 285 -3.44 16.22 -15.31
CA LEU A 285 -3.28 16.31 -13.85
C LEU A 285 -1.83 16.64 -13.45
N ARG A 286 -0.87 16.53 -14.38
CA ARG A 286 0.55 16.81 -14.11
C ARG A 286 0.86 18.28 -13.85
N THR A 287 -0.09 19.16 -14.13
CA THR A 287 -0.01 20.59 -13.83
C THR A 287 -0.96 21.01 -12.71
N SER A 288 -1.65 20.05 -12.08
CA SER A 288 -2.56 20.34 -10.96
C SER A 288 -1.78 20.91 -9.77
N THR A 289 -2.40 21.86 -9.09
CA THR A 289 -1.92 22.43 -7.83
C THR A 289 -2.37 21.63 -6.61
N THR A 290 -3.08 20.52 -6.82
CA THR A 290 -3.56 19.62 -5.76
C THR A 290 -2.63 18.44 -5.59
N ALA A 291 -2.22 18.15 -4.35
CA ALA A 291 -1.26 17.10 -4.06
C ALA A 291 -1.76 15.70 -4.47
N ILE A 292 -3.05 15.40 -4.24
CA ILE A 292 -3.65 14.10 -4.59
C ILE A 292 -3.62 13.85 -6.11
N SER A 293 -3.88 14.87 -6.91
CA SER A 293 -3.82 14.80 -8.38
C SER A 293 -2.41 14.50 -8.88
N ARG A 294 -1.40 15.17 -8.30
CA ARG A 294 0.01 14.92 -8.62
C ARG A 294 0.43 13.52 -8.16
N LEU A 295 -0.03 13.06 -6.99
CA LEU A 295 0.24 11.72 -6.46
C LEU A 295 -0.31 10.62 -7.38
N HIS A 296 -1.59 10.69 -7.76
CA HIS A 296 -2.19 9.66 -8.62
C HIS A 296 -1.65 9.71 -10.06
N ALA A 297 -1.34 10.90 -10.60
CA ALA A 297 -0.65 11.01 -11.89
C ALA A 297 0.74 10.36 -11.85
N GLY A 298 1.48 10.52 -10.74
CA GLY A 298 2.75 9.86 -10.51
C GLY A 298 2.63 8.35 -10.41
N LEU A 299 1.60 7.84 -9.72
CA LEU A 299 1.35 6.40 -9.60
C LEU A 299 0.98 5.77 -10.95
N SER A 300 0.15 6.44 -11.76
CA SER A 300 -0.13 5.97 -13.13
C SER A 300 1.14 5.96 -13.99
N ALA A 301 1.98 6.99 -13.91
CA ALA A 301 3.27 7.02 -14.62
C ALA A 301 4.22 5.90 -14.16
N LEU A 302 4.28 5.63 -12.85
CA LEU A 302 5.09 4.56 -12.28
C LEU A 302 4.66 3.20 -12.82
N LEU A 303 3.35 2.92 -12.79
CA LEU A 303 2.77 1.66 -13.27
C LEU A 303 2.87 1.51 -14.79
N ALA A 304 2.97 2.60 -15.54
CA ALA A 304 3.27 2.60 -16.97
C ALA A 304 4.77 2.56 -17.30
N GLY A 305 5.66 2.48 -16.29
CA GLY A 305 7.11 2.40 -16.47
C GLY A 305 7.81 3.73 -16.77
N ARG A 306 7.12 4.88 -16.67
CA ARG A 306 7.70 6.22 -16.87
C ARG A 306 8.28 6.78 -15.57
N TYR A 307 9.36 6.16 -15.07
CA TYR A 307 9.94 6.46 -13.75
C TYR A 307 10.37 7.92 -13.56
N THR A 308 10.93 8.57 -14.59
CA THR A 308 11.35 9.97 -14.52
C THR A 308 10.16 10.92 -14.37
N THR A 309 9.06 10.64 -15.07
CA THR A 309 7.79 11.37 -14.93
C THR A 309 7.20 11.12 -13.54
N ALA A 310 7.13 9.87 -13.10
CA ALA A 310 6.63 9.51 -11.78
C ALA A 310 7.38 10.24 -10.65
N ALA A 311 8.73 10.27 -10.71
CA ALA A 311 9.54 10.98 -9.73
C ALA A 311 9.25 12.49 -9.67
N ARG A 312 9.01 13.14 -10.82
CA ARG A 312 8.63 14.56 -10.87
C ARG A 312 7.25 14.80 -10.27
N ASP A 313 6.31 13.92 -10.57
CA ASP A 313 4.93 14.02 -10.12
C ASP A 313 4.82 13.80 -8.60
N PHE A 314 5.50 12.78 -8.05
CA PHE A 314 5.56 12.57 -6.61
C PHE A 314 6.32 13.67 -5.86
N GLU A 315 7.39 14.22 -6.43
CA GLU A 315 8.11 15.35 -5.82
C GLU A 315 7.21 16.59 -5.74
N ALA A 316 6.42 16.87 -6.78
CA ALA A 316 5.43 17.95 -6.73
C ALA A 316 4.31 17.66 -5.72
N ALA A 317 3.78 16.43 -5.68
CA ALA A 317 2.79 16.03 -4.69
C ALA A 317 3.30 16.27 -3.26
N ARG A 318 4.53 15.83 -2.98
CA ARG A 318 5.21 16.03 -1.70
C ARG A 318 5.34 17.52 -1.34
N GLN A 319 5.78 18.36 -2.28
CA GLN A 319 5.95 19.80 -2.03
C GLN A 319 4.62 20.48 -1.73
N ILE A 320 3.57 20.19 -2.50
CA ILE A 320 2.22 20.73 -2.28
C ILE A 320 1.67 20.26 -0.93
N ALA A 321 1.81 18.97 -0.61
CA ALA A 321 1.36 18.41 0.67
C ALA A 321 2.08 19.05 1.87
N THR A 322 3.39 19.27 1.74
CA THR A 322 4.19 19.94 2.77
C THR A 322 3.70 21.37 3.03
N LEU A 323 3.41 22.13 1.96
CA LEU A 323 2.88 23.49 2.08
C LEU A 323 1.45 23.52 2.66
N ALA A 324 0.65 22.50 2.35
CA ALA A 324 -0.71 22.35 2.86
C ALA A 324 -0.77 21.81 4.31
N GLY A 325 0.36 21.35 4.86
CA GLY A 325 0.40 20.70 6.18
C GLY A 325 -0.13 19.26 6.20
N ASP A 326 -0.44 18.66 5.04
CA ASP A 326 -0.89 17.27 4.95
C ASP A 326 0.31 16.31 5.07
N ARG A 327 0.65 15.98 6.32
CA ARG A 327 1.82 15.17 6.65
C ARG A 327 1.70 13.72 6.18
N MET A 328 0.48 13.18 6.08
CA MET A 328 0.27 11.78 5.72
C MET A 328 0.31 11.59 4.21
N LEU A 329 -0.28 12.49 3.42
CA LEU A 329 -0.10 12.50 1.97
C LEU A 329 1.37 12.79 1.60
N CYS A 330 2.04 13.67 2.35
CA CYS A 330 3.48 13.88 2.21
C CYS A 330 4.28 12.58 2.43
N ARG A 331 3.91 11.78 3.43
CA ARG A 331 4.52 10.46 3.69
C ARG A 331 4.30 9.51 2.51
N ASP A 332 3.10 9.43 1.98
CA ASP A 332 2.79 8.55 0.85
C ASP A 332 3.54 8.97 -0.44
N ALA A 333 3.67 10.27 -0.68
CA ALA A 333 4.50 10.78 -1.78
C ALA A 333 5.99 10.45 -1.59
N GLU A 334 6.51 10.58 -0.36
CA GLU A 334 7.89 10.23 0.00
C GLU A 334 8.17 8.72 -0.14
N SER A 335 7.22 7.84 0.23
CA SER A 335 7.40 6.39 0.09
C SER A 335 7.45 5.98 -1.39
N LYS A 336 6.56 6.53 -2.23
CA LYS A 336 6.54 6.29 -3.68
C LYS A 336 7.75 6.90 -4.40
N LEU A 337 8.27 8.04 -3.92
CA LEU A 337 9.57 8.56 -4.35
C LEU A 337 10.70 7.59 -4.05
N ALA A 338 10.77 7.02 -2.84
CA ALA A 338 11.78 6.04 -2.48
C ALA A 338 11.78 4.84 -3.43
N VAL A 339 10.59 4.26 -3.71
CA VAL A 339 10.42 3.17 -4.69
C VAL A 339 10.91 3.60 -6.07
N THR A 340 10.53 4.79 -6.52
CA THR A 340 10.89 5.27 -7.85
C THR A 340 12.40 5.47 -7.98
N ARG A 341 13.07 5.97 -6.93
CA ARG A 341 14.53 6.16 -6.90
C ARG A 341 15.30 4.84 -6.95
N VAL A 342 14.86 3.79 -6.24
CA VAL A 342 15.51 2.47 -6.35
C VAL A 342 15.32 1.85 -7.73
N LEU A 343 14.17 2.03 -8.37
CA LEU A 343 13.93 1.57 -9.74
C LEU A 343 14.78 2.33 -10.76
N MET A 344 15.04 3.61 -10.49
CA MET A 344 16.02 4.43 -11.22
C MET A 344 17.47 4.18 -10.77
N GLY A 345 17.74 3.17 -9.94
CA GLY A 345 19.10 2.81 -9.52
C GLY A 345 19.83 3.84 -8.65
N ASP A 346 19.14 4.83 -8.09
CA ASP A 346 19.70 5.88 -7.21
C ASP A 346 19.39 5.55 -5.74
N LEU A 347 20.26 4.76 -5.12
CA LEU A 347 20.11 4.31 -3.73
C LEU A 347 20.27 5.47 -2.76
N VAL A 348 21.20 6.38 -3.03
CA VAL A 348 21.47 7.52 -2.14
C VAL A 348 20.24 8.40 -2.01
N ALA A 349 19.53 8.67 -3.12
CA ALA A 349 18.27 9.39 -3.06
C ALA A 349 17.17 8.59 -2.38
N ALA A 350 17.02 7.29 -2.69
CA ALA A 350 16.02 6.45 -2.04
C ALA A 350 16.18 6.41 -0.51
N ASP A 351 17.42 6.21 -0.02
CA ASP A 351 17.77 6.25 1.40
C ASP A 351 17.41 7.59 2.05
N ARG A 352 17.58 8.71 1.33
CA ARG A 352 17.22 10.03 1.81
C ARG A 352 15.71 10.14 2.03
N HIS A 353 14.91 9.62 1.11
CA HIS A 353 13.45 9.57 1.24
C HIS A 353 13.03 8.68 2.42
N LEU A 354 13.59 7.47 2.56
CA LEU A 354 13.33 6.60 3.71
C LEU A 354 13.71 7.24 5.06
N ARG A 355 14.80 8.00 5.13
CA ARG A 355 15.16 8.75 6.34
C ARG A 355 14.15 9.85 6.68
N ARG A 356 13.58 10.53 5.68
CA ARG A 356 12.54 11.56 5.90
C ARG A 356 11.24 10.96 6.39
N LEU A 357 10.87 9.77 5.91
CA LEU A 357 9.67 9.05 6.37
C LEU A 357 9.68 8.85 7.89
N ARG A 358 10.85 8.61 8.50
CA ARG A 358 11.01 8.50 9.96
C ARG A 358 10.67 9.77 10.75
N THR A 359 10.60 10.92 10.10
CA THR A 359 10.20 12.20 10.71
C THR A 359 8.71 12.53 10.53
N LEU A 360 7.98 11.70 9.79
CA LEU A 360 6.56 11.88 9.50
C LEU A 360 5.71 10.95 10.39
N PRO A 361 4.43 11.28 10.62
CA PRO A 361 3.54 10.47 11.44
C PRO A 361 3.47 9.03 10.92
N GLU A 362 3.32 8.08 11.83
CA GLU A 362 3.19 6.67 11.46
C GLU A 362 1.77 6.39 10.95
N PRO A 363 1.62 5.70 9.81
CA PRO A 363 0.31 5.39 9.28
C PRO A 363 -0.35 4.29 10.11
N THR A 364 -1.63 4.49 10.40
CA THR A 364 -2.49 3.57 11.16
C THR A 364 -3.58 3.01 10.24
N GLY A 365 -4.48 2.19 10.80
CA GLY A 365 -5.74 1.80 10.14
C GLY A 365 -5.57 1.27 8.72
N ARG A 366 -6.55 1.56 7.85
CA ARG A 366 -6.65 0.98 6.49
C ARG A 366 -5.62 1.47 5.49
N ILE A 367 -5.00 2.63 5.74
CA ILE A 367 -3.98 3.19 4.84
C ILE A 367 -2.58 2.71 5.20
N ARG A 368 -2.42 2.04 6.35
CA ARG A 368 -1.13 1.59 6.85
C ARG A 368 -0.42 0.72 5.82
N GLU A 369 -1.08 -0.33 5.36
CA GLU A 369 -0.51 -1.29 4.42
C GLU A 369 -0.17 -0.59 3.09
N MET A 370 -1.06 0.27 2.59
CA MET A 370 -0.85 1.04 1.36
C MET A 370 0.42 1.92 1.43
N VAL A 371 0.58 2.70 2.50
CA VAL A 371 1.74 3.59 2.67
C VAL A 371 3.01 2.78 2.96
N ARG A 372 2.92 1.76 3.83
CA ARG A 372 4.04 0.90 4.21
C ARG A 372 4.51 0.00 3.07
N CYS A 373 3.65 -0.35 2.12
CA CYS A 373 4.02 -1.14 0.95
C CYS A 373 5.16 -0.47 0.18
N GLY A 374 5.05 0.85 -0.06
CA GLY A 374 6.11 1.63 -0.71
C GLY A 374 7.41 1.66 0.11
N GLU A 375 7.30 1.86 1.42
CA GLU A 375 8.46 1.90 2.32
C GLU A 375 9.23 0.58 2.33
N TYR A 376 8.52 -0.53 2.53
CA TYR A 376 9.11 -1.86 2.59
C TYR A 376 9.63 -2.30 1.22
N THR A 377 8.94 -1.96 0.13
CA THR A 377 9.44 -2.21 -1.23
C THR A 377 10.79 -1.53 -1.44
N ALA A 378 10.90 -0.23 -1.14
CA ALA A 378 12.15 0.51 -1.31
C ALA A 378 13.26 0.00 -0.36
N ALA A 379 12.92 -0.28 0.90
CA ALA A 379 13.87 -0.83 1.87
C ALA A 379 14.39 -2.21 1.44
N LEU A 380 13.51 -3.10 0.95
CA LEU A 380 13.88 -4.44 0.51
C LEU A 380 14.77 -4.38 -0.74
N PHE A 381 14.49 -3.46 -1.66
CA PHE A 381 15.39 -3.17 -2.77
C PHE A 381 16.78 -2.73 -2.29
N ILE A 382 16.85 -1.76 -1.37
CA ILE A 382 18.13 -1.25 -0.86
C ILE A 382 18.92 -2.35 -0.16
N ALA A 383 18.27 -3.15 0.70
CA ALA A 383 18.89 -4.28 1.38
C ALA A 383 19.42 -5.31 0.37
N ALA A 384 18.63 -5.65 -0.65
CA ALA A 384 19.03 -6.57 -1.70
C ALA A 384 20.17 -6.03 -2.59
N GLU A 385 20.23 -4.71 -2.84
CA GLU A 385 21.35 -4.09 -3.56
C GLU A 385 22.64 -4.08 -2.74
N ARG A 386 22.51 -3.93 -1.41
CA ARG A 386 23.62 -4.00 -0.44
C ARG A 386 24.12 -5.41 -0.16
N LEU A 387 23.35 -6.44 -0.56
CA LEU A 387 23.56 -7.83 -0.17
C LEU A 387 23.45 -8.04 1.35
N ASP A 388 22.59 -7.24 2.00
CA ASP A 388 22.31 -7.34 3.43
C ASP A 388 21.29 -8.45 3.68
N ARG A 389 21.81 -9.65 3.95
CA ARG A 389 21.01 -10.85 4.11
C ARG A 389 20.03 -10.75 5.28
N ASP A 390 20.48 -10.29 6.44
CA ASP A 390 19.67 -10.26 7.66
C ASP A 390 18.50 -9.28 7.50
N GLU A 391 18.77 -8.11 6.92
CA GLU A 391 17.72 -7.12 6.65
C GLU A 391 16.73 -7.59 5.58
N VAL A 392 17.21 -8.32 4.55
CA VAL A 392 16.35 -8.98 3.56
C VAL A 392 15.39 -9.97 4.23
N GLU A 393 15.89 -10.87 5.09
CA GLU A 393 15.07 -11.85 5.79
C GLU A 393 14.02 -11.17 6.68
N ARG A 394 14.41 -10.12 7.41
CA ARG A 394 13.50 -9.32 8.24
C ARG A 394 12.39 -8.65 7.42
N LEU A 395 12.74 -8.02 6.29
CA LEU A 395 11.79 -7.29 5.45
C LEU A 395 10.83 -8.21 4.68
N ILE A 396 11.30 -9.39 4.26
CA ILE A 396 10.40 -10.44 3.75
C ILE A 396 9.38 -10.79 4.82
N GLY A 397 9.80 -11.05 6.06
CA GLY A 397 8.89 -11.35 7.17
C GLY A 397 7.80 -10.30 7.40
N LEU A 398 8.11 -9.01 7.19
CA LEU A 398 7.14 -7.91 7.33
C LEU A 398 6.15 -7.76 6.17
N THR A 399 6.44 -8.38 5.02
CA THR A 399 5.66 -8.22 3.79
C THR A 399 4.98 -9.53 3.33
N GLN A 400 4.89 -10.52 4.23
CA GLN A 400 4.20 -11.79 3.96
C GLN A 400 2.67 -11.66 3.95
N ASP A 401 2.12 -10.60 4.55
CA ASP A 401 0.67 -10.39 4.59
C ASP A 401 0.12 -10.20 3.17
N ALA A 402 -0.97 -10.93 2.86
CA ALA A 402 -1.66 -10.85 1.58
C ALA A 402 -2.08 -9.40 1.25
N ALA A 403 -2.35 -8.54 2.24
CA ALA A 403 -2.72 -7.15 2.01
C ALA A 403 -1.69 -6.37 1.16
N TYR A 404 -0.39 -6.63 1.31
CA TYR A 404 0.65 -5.98 0.51
C TYR A 404 0.64 -6.42 -0.96
N TRP A 405 0.19 -7.64 -1.23
CA TRP A 405 0.08 -8.18 -2.58
C TRP A 405 -1.19 -7.72 -3.31
N HIS A 406 -2.15 -7.13 -2.59
CA HIS A 406 -3.33 -6.47 -3.15
C HIS A 406 -3.15 -4.96 -3.37
N ASP A 407 -2.05 -4.38 -2.90
CA ASP A 407 -1.70 -2.97 -3.15
C ASP A 407 -1.24 -2.75 -4.60
N GLU A 408 -1.46 -1.55 -5.17
CA GLU A 408 -1.07 -1.23 -6.55
C GLU A 408 0.45 -1.36 -6.79
N LEU A 409 1.30 -1.32 -5.74
CA LEU A 409 2.75 -1.46 -5.84
C LEU A 409 3.26 -2.91 -5.87
N TRP A 410 2.38 -3.92 -5.83
CA TRP A 410 2.77 -5.35 -5.88
C TRP A 410 3.77 -5.71 -7.00
N PRO A 411 3.77 -5.12 -8.22
CA PRO A 411 4.73 -5.49 -9.25
C PRO A 411 6.17 -5.13 -8.84
N PHE A 412 6.33 -4.00 -8.15
CA PHE A 412 7.63 -3.54 -7.69
C PHE A 412 8.06 -4.29 -6.43
N LEU A 413 7.12 -4.67 -5.57
CA LEU A 413 7.39 -5.59 -4.46
C LEU A 413 7.88 -6.95 -4.98
N LEU A 414 7.25 -7.51 -6.01
CA LEU A 414 7.70 -8.74 -6.69
C LEU A 414 9.13 -8.60 -7.21
N LEU A 415 9.46 -7.46 -7.81
CA LEU A 415 10.80 -7.18 -8.32
C LEU A 415 11.83 -7.08 -7.18
N ALA A 416 11.46 -6.53 -6.03
CA ALA A 416 12.28 -6.50 -4.82
C ALA A 416 12.49 -7.92 -4.26
N TYR A 417 11.41 -8.69 -4.14
CA TYR A 417 11.42 -10.11 -3.75
C TYR A 417 12.31 -10.96 -4.66
N ARG A 418 12.31 -10.68 -5.96
CA ARG A 418 13.19 -11.35 -6.91
C ARG A 418 14.67 -11.12 -6.58
N ARG A 419 15.04 -9.86 -6.29
CA ARG A 419 16.43 -9.54 -5.90
C ARG A 419 16.77 -10.15 -4.54
N ALA A 420 15.84 -10.13 -3.60
CA ALA A 420 15.97 -10.78 -2.30
C ALA A 420 16.18 -12.29 -2.40
N ALA A 421 15.39 -12.98 -3.23
CA ALA A 421 15.54 -14.42 -3.49
C ALA A 421 16.94 -14.77 -4.03
N GLN A 422 17.52 -13.90 -4.87
CA GLN A 422 18.91 -14.06 -5.36
C GLN A 422 19.94 -13.87 -4.24
N VAL A 423 19.75 -12.90 -3.33
CA VAL A 423 20.62 -12.71 -2.16
C VAL A 423 20.56 -13.90 -1.20
N LEU A 424 19.37 -14.46 -1.00
CA LEU A 424 19.17 -15.63 -0.12
C LEU A 424 19.60 -16.95 -0.77
N GLY A 425 19.74 -17.00 -2.09
CA GLY A 425 19.98 -18.24 -2.83
C GLY A 425 18.76 -19.17 -2.85
N VAL A 426 17.54 -18.62 -2.76
CA VAL A 426 16.27 -19.39 -2.68
C VAL A 426 15.33 -18.99 -3.83
N PRO A 427 15.64 -19.36 -5.09
CA PRO A 427 14.83 -18.97 -6.25
C PRO A 427 13.38 -19.50 -6.20
N SER A 428 13.13 -20.60 -5.48
CA SER A 428 11.79 -21.17 -5.28
C SER A 428 10.83 -20.26 -4.50
N LEU A 429 11.35 -19.25 -3.78
CA LEU A 429 10.53 -18.27 -3.06
C LEU A 429 9.54 -17.58 -4.00
N LEU A 430 9.96 -17.26 -5.23
CA LEU A 430 9.09 -16.60 -6.19
C LEU A 430 8.04 -17.51 -6.80
N THR A 431 8.27 -18.82 -6.84
CA THR A 431 7.33 -19.75 -7.51
C THR A 431 5.95 -19.70 -6.85
N ALA A 432 5.88 -19.69 -5.52
CA ALA A 432 4.62 -19.59 -4.79
C ALA A 432 3.92 -18.24 -5.04
N ILE A 433 4.66 -17.13 -4.96
CA ILE A 433 4.14 -15.77 -5.17
C ILE A 433 3.59 -15.62 -6.59
N LEU A 434 4.31 -16.14 -7.59
CA LEU A 434 3.90 -16.09 -9.00
C LEU A 434 2.60 -16.86 -9.28
N GLU A 435 2.33 -17.94 -8.54
CA GLU A 435 1.05 -18.67 -8.61
C GLU A 435 -0.08 -17.83 -8.00
N GLU A 436 0.15 -17.22 -6.85
CA GLU A 436 -0.84 -16.40 -6.13
C GLU A 436 -1.29 -15.18 -6.94
N ILE A 437 -0.37 -14.46 -7.56
CA ILE A 437 -0.68 -13.24 -8.32
C ILE A 437 -1.20 -13.52 -9.74
N ARG A 438 -1.20 -14.79 -10.21
CA ARG A 438 -1.64 -15.15 -11.57
C ARG A 438 -3.02 -14.58 -11.94
N PRO A 439 -4.06 -14.64 -11.09
CA PRO A 439 -5.38 -14.07 -11.41
C PRO A 439 -5.36 -12.54 -11.58
N MET A 440 -4.35 -11.88 -11.01
CA MET A 440 -4.19 -10.43 -11.00
C MET A 440 -3.44 -9.90 -12.22
N LEU A 441 -2.89 -10.77 -13.07
CA LEU A 441 -2.09 -10.33 -14.22
C LEU A 441 -2.88 -9.47 -15.21
N PRO A 442 -2.29 -8.38 -15.72
CA PRO A 442 -2.85 -7.60 -16.82
C PRO A 442 -2.54 -8.24 -18.19
N ALA A 443 -2.89 -7.53 -19.27
CA ALA A 443 -2.45 -7.87 -20.62
C ALA A 443 -0.91 -7.90 -20.73
N ALA A 444 -0.38 -8.71 -21.66
CA ALA A 444 1.06 -9.01 -21.73
C ALA A 444 1.96 -7.81 -22.08
N ASP A 445 1.39 -6.79 -22.73
CA ASP A 445 2.06 -5.54 -23.08
C ASP A 445 2.07 -4.52 -21.93
N GLU A 446 1.20 -4.69 -20.93
CA GLU A 446 1.20 -3.85 -19.74
C GLU A 446 2.44 -4.11 -18.89
N MET A 447 2.98 -3.02 -18.36
CA MET A 447 4.26 -3.02 -17.65
C MET A 447 4.29 -4.05 -16.48
N PRO A 448 3.28 -4.15 -15.59
CA PRO A 448 3.29 -5.18 -14.55
C PRO A 448 3.42 -6.63 -15.05
N ALA A 449 2.80 -6.97 -16.20
CA ALA A 449 2.97 -8.30 -16.82
C ALA A 449 4.40 -8.50 -17.35
N GLN A 450 5.04 -7.45 -17.87
CA GLN A 450 6.45 -7.51 -18.29
C GLN A 450 7.38 -7.74 -17.08
N ILE A 451 7.15 -7.08 -15.94
CA ILE A 451 7.89 -7.34 -14.69
C ILE A 451 7.77 -8.81 -14.28
N VAL A 452 6.56 -9.38 -14.33
CA VAL A 452 6.31 -10.77 -13.95
C VAL A 452 7.09 -11.71 -14.87
N THR A 453 7.05 -11.46 -16.17
CA THR A 453 7.80 -12.23 -17.17
C THR A 453 9.30 -12.16 -16.90
N ILE A 454 9.84 -10.96 -16.60
CA ILE A 454 11.25 -10.78 -16.24
C ILE A 454 11.60 -11.56 -14.96
N CYS A 455 10.76 -11.51 -13.93
CA CYS A 455 11.00 -12.24 -12.69
C CYS A 455 10.97 -13.76 -12.91
N GLN A 456 10.09 -14.26 -13.78
CA GLN A 456 10.06 -15.66 -14.18
C GLN A 456 11.34 -16.08 -14.91
N VAL A 457 11.78 -15.30 -15.90
CA VAL A 457 13.02 -15.56 -16.65
C VAL A 457 14.23 -15.58 -15.71
N GLU A 458 14.38 -14.59 -14.84
CA GLU A 458 15.48 -14.51 -13.88
C GLU A 458 15.46 -15.67 -12.86
N THR A 459 14.27 -16.12 -12.46
CA THR A 459 14.10 -17.30 -11.59
C THR A 459 14.52 -18.57 -12.32
N MET A 460 14.14 -18.72 -13.59
CA MET A 460 14.57 -19.84 -14.43
C MET A 460 16.08 -19.85 -14.67
N ILE A 461 16.71 -18.68 -14.86
CA ILE A 461 18.17 -18.55 -14.93
C ILE A 461 18.79 -19.07 -13.62
N SER A 462 18.27 -18.61 -12.48
CA SER A 462 18.75 -19.01 -11.15
C SER A 462 18.59 -20.51 -10.89
N ALA A 463 17.54 -21.12 -11.46
CA ALA A 463 17.28 -22.57 -11.43
C ALA A 463 17.97 -23.36 -12.56
N ARG A 464 18.80 -22.72 -13.40
CA ARG A 464 19.49 -23.32 -14.57
C ARG A 464 18.58 -23.89 -15.65
N HIS A 465 17.35 -23.41 -15.74
CA HIS A 465 16.42 -23.74 -16.83
C HIS A 465 16.60 -22.80 -18.03
N LEU A 466 17.80 -22.76 -18.59
CA LEU A 466 18.22 -21.74 -19.57
C LEU A 466 17.41 -21.76 -20.87
N GLY A 467 17.07 -22.94 -21.41
CA GLY A 467 16.22 -23.03 -22.61
C GLY A 467 14.82 -22.46 -22.38
N ALA A 468 14.19 -22.79 -21.26
CA ALA A 468 12.88 -22.23 -20.90
C ALA A 468 12.96 -20.71 -20.66
N ALA A 469 14.03 -20.25 -20.01
CA ALA A 469 14.30 -18.83 -19.79
C ALA A 469 14.44 -18.07 -21.12
N HIS A 470 15.17 -18.62 -22.08
CA HIS A 470 15.33 -18.03 -23.42
C HIS A 470 14.02 -17.98 -24.20
N ALA A 471 13.28 -19.09 -24.22
CA ALA A 471 11.97 -19.17 -24.89
C ALA A 471 10.96 -18.18 -24.30
N LEU A 472 10.94 -17.99 -22.98
CA LEU A 472 10.07 -17.02 -22.31
C LEU A 472 10.52 -15.57 -22.55
N ALA A 473 11.82 -15.30 -22.51
CA ALA A 473 12.36 -13.97 -22.82
C ALA A 473 12.01 -13.51 -24.25
N GLY A 474 11.94 -14.45 -25.20
CA GLY A 474 11.49 -14.17 -26.57
C GLY A 474 10.01 -13.75 -26.70
N ARG A 475 9.20 -13.91 -25.65
CA ARG A 475 7.78 -13.50 -25.63
C ARG A 475 7.54 -12.11 -25.04
N LEU A 476 8.59 -11.42 -24.58
CA LEU A 476 8.46 -10.07 -24.06
C LEU A 476 7.92 -9.13 -25.14
N ALA A 477 6.76 -8.53 -24.88
CA ALA A 477 6.10 -7.63 -25.83
C ALA A 477 6.99 -6.43 -26.24
N ALA A 478 7.79 -5.91 -25.29
CA ALA A 478 8.77 -4.87 -25.53
C ALA A 478 10.19 -5.40 -25.30
N ALA A 479 10.67 -6.28 -26.18
CA ALA A 479 11.98 -6.93 -26.03
C ALA A 479 13.19 -5.98 -26.02
N ASP A 480 13.05 -4.76 -26.55
CA ASP A 480 14.06 -3.69 -26.51
C ASP A 480 13.79 -2.66 -25.38
N ALA A 481 12.77 -2.87 -24.53
CA ALA A 481 12.56 -2.02 -23.36
C ALA A 481 13.75 -2.11 -22.41
N LEU A 482 14.11 -0.97 -21.83
CA LEU A 482 15.28 -0.82 -20.95
C LEU A 482 15.37 -1.90 -19.85
N MET A 483 14.23 -2.28 -19.27
CA MET A 483 14.14 -3.27 -18.20
C MET A 483 14.41 -4.73 -18.64
N ALA A 484 14.23 -5.04 -19.92
CA ALA A 484 14.43 -6.38 -20.47
C ALA A 484 15.88 -6.64 -20.92
N LEU A 485 16.59 -5.58 -21.32
CA LEU A 485 17.92 -5.68 -21.92
C LEU A 485 18.96 -6.37 -21.01
N PRO A 486 19.07 -6.06 -19.69
CA PRO A 486 20.04 -6.74 -18.83
C PRO A 486 19.79 -8.25 -18.72
N THR A 487 18.53 -8.67 -18.60
CA THR A 487 18.13 -10.08 -18.56
C THR A 487 18.53 -10.81 -19.84
N ARG A 488 18.30 -10.18 -21.00
CA ARG A 488 18.69 -10.75 -22.30
C ARG A 488 20.21 -10.81 -22.48
N ALA A 489 20.93 -9.77 -22.10
CA ALA A 489 22.39 -9.76 -22.14
C ALA A 489 22.97 -10.87 -21.26
N ARG A 490 22.40 -11.09 -20.07
CA ARG A 490 22.76 -12.19 -19.18
C ARG A 490 22.50 -13.56 -19.81
N LEU A 491 21.35 -13.77 -20.46
CA LEU A 491 21.08 -15.01 -21.21
C LEU A 491 22.09 -15.24 -22.34
N ALA A 492 22.47 -14.18 -23.07
CA ALA A 492 23.50 -14.27 -24.11
C ALA A 492 24.87 -14.66 -23.53
N LEU A 493 25.25 -14.16 -22.35
CA LEU A 493 26.46 -14.62 -21.66
C LEU A 493 26.42 -16.11 -21.33
N TYR A 494 25.30 -16.62 -20.81
CA TYR A 494 25.12 -18.06 -20.56
C TYR A 494 25.16 -18.90 -21.84
N ALA A 495 24.67 -18.35 -22.95
CA ALA A 495 24.75 -18.98 -24.26
C ALA A 495 26.16 -18.89 -24.90
N GLY A 496 27.10 -18.18 -24.27
CA GLY A 496 28.43 -17.90 -24.85
C GLY A 496 28.38 -16.96 -26.06
N GLU A 497 27.28 -16.24 -26.24
CA GLU A 497 27.01 -15.30 -27.33
C GLU A 497 27.51 -13.91 -26.91
N PHE A 498 28.83 -13.81 -26.66
CA PHE A 498 29.45 -12.61 -26.06
C PHE A 498 29.26 -11.34 -26.90
N GLN A 499 29.24 -11.44 -28.23
CA GLN A 499 28.98 -10.27 -29.07
C GLN A 499 27.54 -9.75 -28.89
N GLU A 500 26.55 -10.64 -28.84
CA GLU A 500 25.15 -10.25 -28.60
C GLU A 500 24.99 -9.64 -27.20
N ALA A 501 25.66 -10.19 -26.18
CA ALA A 501 25.68 -9.62 -24.85
C ALA A 501 26.28 -8.20 -24.84
N ALA A 502 27.35 -7.95 -25.60
CA ALA A 502 27.94 -6.61 -25.76
C ALA A 502 26.96 -5.64 -26.43
N ASP A 503 26.29 -6.05 -27.52
CA ASP A 503 25.35 -5.22 -28.27
C ASP A 503 24.13 -4.84 -27.42
N LEU A 504 23.56 -5.79 -26.67
CA LEU A 504 22.44 -5.54 -25.74
C LEU A 504 22.84 -4.62 -24.57
N SER A 505 24.06 -4.78 -24.06
CA SER A 505 24.58 -3.90 -23.00
C SER A 505 24.84 -2.48 -23.53
N ALA A 506 25.36 -2.35 -24.75
CA ALA A 506 25.54 -1.07 -25.42
C ALA A 506 24.21 -0.34 -25.66
N LYS A 507 23.15 -1.06 -26.08
CA LYS A 507 21.79 -0.52 -26.16
C LYS A 507 21.33 0.05 -24.82
N THR A 508 21.61 -0.65 -23.72
CA THR A 508 21.27 -0.18 -22.36
C THR A 508 22.03 1.09 -21.99
N LEU A 509 23.33 1.13 -22.26
CA LEU A 509 24.20 2.27 -21.94
C LEU A 509 23.90 3.53 -22.77
N ALA A 510 23.26 3.36 -23.93
CA ALA A 510 22.84 4.45 -24.81
C ALA A 510 21.63 5.24 -24.30
N PHE A 511 20.97 4.82 -23.22
CA PHE A 511 19.88 5.59 -22.62
C PHE A 511 20.43 6.78 -21.80
N ASP A 512 20.05 8.01 -22.20
CA ASP A 512 20.53 9.26 -21.59
C ASP A 512 20.25 9.36 -20.09
N LEU A 513 19.07 8.91 -19.65
CA LEU A 513 18.62 8.99 -18.25
C LEU A 513 18.82 7.68 -17.48
N LEU A 514 19.80 6.87 -17.88
CA LEU A 514 20.12 5.62 -17.19
C LEU A 514 20.68 5.89 -15.79
N GLY A 515 20.01 5.31 -14.80
CA GLY A 515 20.38 5.35 -13.40
C GLY A 515 21.76 4.80 -13.06
N PRO A 516 22.37 5.20 -11.93
CA PRO A 516 23.75 4.81 -11.62
C PRO A 516 23.92 3.29 -11.43
N LEU A 517 23.09 2.61 -10.64
CA LEU A 517 23.23 1.15 -10.50
C LEU A 517 22.81 0.36 -11.73
N ALA A 518 21.87 0.88 -12.53
CA ALA A 518 21.53 0.27 -13.82
C ALA A 518 22.69 0.39 -14.82
N ARG A 519 23.40 1.53 -14.81
CA ARG A 519 24.63 1.74 -15.57
C ARG A 519 25.73 0.80 -15.10
N ALA A 520 25.96 0.68 -13.80
CA ALA A 520 26.94 -0.25 -13.25
C ALA A 520 26.66 -1.71 -13.65
N GLU A 521 25.39 -2.15 -13.62
CA GLU A 521 25.01 -3.50 -14.05
C GLU A 521 25.27 -3.70 -15.55
N ALA A 522 24.84 -2.75 -16.40
CA ALA A 522 25.08 -2.81 -17.84
C ALA A 522 26.57 -2.79 -18.20
N MET A 523 27.38 -2.00 -17.50
CA MET A 523 28.83 -1.95 -17.67
C MET A 523 29.49 -3.26 -17.23
N THR A 524 29.00 -3.91 -16.17
CA THR A 524 29.50 -5.21 -15.72
C THR A 524 29.22 -6.30 -16.76
N LEU A 525 28.01 -6.34 -17.32
CA LEU A 525 27.64 -7.25 -18.40
C LEU A 525 28.49 -7.03 -19.66
N ALA A 526 28.67 -5.76 -20.06
CA ALA A 526 29.51 -5.39 -21.19
C ALA A 526 30.99 -5.70 -20.95
N ALA A 527 31.51 -5.49 -19.74
CA ALA A 527 32.89 -5.80 -19.38
C ALA A 527 33.16 -7.31 -19.50
N CYS A 528 32.23 -8.14 -19.02
CA CYS A 528 32.28 -9.60 -19.20
C CYS A 528 32.35 -9.96 -20.69
N ALA A 529 31.46 -9.39 -21.51
CA ALA A 529 31.42 -9.64 -22.95
C ALA A 529 32.71 -9.17 -23.68
N ALA A 530 33.22 -7.99 -23.33
CA ALA A 530 34.45 -7.43 -23.87
C ALA A 530 35.67 -8.32 -23.54
N TRP A 531 35.75 -8.83 -22.32
CA TRP A 531 36.82 -9.74 -21.89
C TRP A 531 36.86 -11.01 -22.75
N HIS A 532 35.72 -11.69 -22.93
CA HIS A 532 35.63 -12.92 -23.71
C HIS A 532 35.67 -12.71 -25.23
N THR A 533 35.63 -11.45 -25.69
CA THR A 533 35.89 -11.07 -27.09
C THR A 533 37.31 -10.52 -27.32
N GLY A 534 38.19 -10.58 -26.31
CA GLY A 534 39.59 -10.19 -26.40
C GLY A 534 39.87 -8.69 -26.18
N ARG A 535 38.86 -7.89 -25.87
CA ARG A 535 38.96 -6.43 -25.64
C ARG A 535 39.26 -6.14 -24.17
N SER A 536 40.43 -6.60 -23.73
CA SER A 536 40.81 -6.64 -22.30
C SER A 536 40.91 -5.26 -21.64
N THR A 537 41.43 -4.25 -22.35
CA THR A 537 41.56 -2.89 -21.83
C THR A 537 40.21 -2.21 -21.63
N GLU A 538 39.31 -2.36 -22.60
CA GLU A 538 37.91 -1.91 -22.53
C GLU A 538 37.21 -2.58 -21.34
N ALA A 539 37.31 -3.91 -21.23
CA ALA A 539 36.71 -4.68 -20.15
C ALA A 539 37.15 -4.19 -18.76
N GLN A 540 38.46 -3.98 -18.56
CA GLN A 540 38.98 -3.49 -17.28
C GLN A 540 38.52 -2.07 -16.96
N SER A 541 38.48 -1.18 -17.96
CA SER A 541 38.00 0.19 -17.78
C SER A 541 36.53 0.19 -17.34
N MET A 542 35.69 -0.57 -18.05
CA MET A 542 34.27 -0.67 -17.76
C MET A 542 33.99 -1.26 -16.37
N LEU A 543 34.73 -2.30 -15.97
CA LEU A 543 34.53 -2.89 -14.65
C LEU A 543 34.96 -1.98 -13.51
N ARG A 544 36.10 -1.26 -13.64
CA ARG A 544 36.56 -0.30 -12.61
C ARG A 544 35.56 0.83 -12.44
N GLU A 545 35.02 1.36 -13.52
CA GLU A 545 33.99 2.40 -13.47
C GLU A 545 32.68 1.87 -12.87
N ALA A 546 32.24 0.66 -13.26
CA ALA A 546 31.08 0.03 -12.66
C ALA A 546 31.22 -0.14 -11.14
N ALA A 547 32.41 -0.57 -10.68
CA ALA A 547 32.71 -0.72 -9.26
C ALA A 547 32.69 0.63 -8.53
N ALA A 548 33.31 1.67 -9.09
CA ALA A 548 33.29 3.01 -8.50
C ALA A 548 31.86 3.58 -8.39
N ILE A 549 31.02 3.38 -9.41
CA ILE A 549 29.60 3.78 -9.36
C ILE A 549 28.85 3.01 -8.27
N ALA A 550 29.07 1.69 -8.18
CA ALA A 550 28.44 0.83 -7.19
C ALA A 550 28.83 1.26 -5.75
N ASP A 551 30.12 1.52 -5.51
CA ASP A 551 30.64 2.00 -4.22
C ASP A 551 30.03 3.35 -3.83
N LEU A 552 29.93 4.31 -4.76
CA LEU A 552 29.30 5.61 -4.51
C LEU A 552 27.81 5.51 -4.18
N GLN A 553 27.13 4.49 -4.70
CA GLN A 553 25.73 4.20 -4.39
C GLN A 553 25.56 3.33 -3.14
N GLY A 554 26.66 2.79 -2.59
CA GLY A 554 26.63 1.79 -1.52
C GLY A 554 25.92 0.50 -1.95
N GLY A 555 25.96 0.16 -3.23
CA GLY A 555 25.42 -1.08 -3.79
C GLY A 555 26.55 -2.04 -4.19
N ARG A 556 26.28 -3.34 -4.18
CA ARG A 556 27.23 -4.39 -4.59
C ARG A 556 26.65 -5.37 -5.59
N ARG A 557 25.32 -5.46 -5.63
CA ARG A 557 24.60 -6.39 -6.49
C ARG A 557 24.90 -6.20 -7.98
N SER A 558 25.03 -4.97 -8.48
CA SER A 558 25.31 -4.71 -9.91
C SER A 558 26.56 -5.42 -10.44
N LEU A 559 27.53 -5.75 -9.57
CA LEU A 559 28.73 -6.51 -9.91
C LEU A 559 28.48 -8.03 -9.79
N ALA A 560 27.56 -8.47 -8.95
CA ALA A 560 27.35 -9.86 -8.59
C ALA A 560 26.31 -10.60 -9.47
N VAL A 561 25.72 -9.94 -10.46
CA VAL A 561 24.63 -10.50 -11.31
C VAL A 561 25.12 -11.00 -12.66
N VAL A 562 26.35 -11.52 -12.70
CA VAL A 562 27.02 -12.08 -13.88
C VAL A 562 27.64 -13.43 -13.48
N PRO A 563 27.68 -14.45 -14.37
CA PRO A 563 28.23 -15.76 -14.01
C PRO A 563 29.65 -15.65 -13.43
N GLY A 564 29.85 -16.18 -12.23
CA GLY A 564 31.07 -15.97 -11.45
C GLY A 564 32.32 -16.47 -12.16
N ASN A 565 32.25 -17.67 -12.73
CA ASN A 565 33.32 -18.28 -13.51
C ASN A 565 33.74 -17.47 -14.75
N LEU A 566 32.83 -16.71 -15.37
CA LEU A 566 33.16 -15.85 -16.51
C LEU A 566 33.85 -14.55 -16.08
N MET A 567 33.52 -14.04 -14.89
CA MET A 567 34.03 -12.77 -14.37
C MET A 567 35.29 -12.90 -13.53
N ALA A 568 35.54 -14.05 -12.90
CA ALA A 568 36.66 -14.26 -11.98
C ALA A 568 38.04 -13.81 -12.53
N PRO A 569 38.41 -14.09 -13.79
CA PRO A 569 39.69 -13.61 -14.34
C PRO A 569 39.76 -12.09 -14.46
N LEU A 570 38.65 -11.45 -14.81
CA LEU A 570 38.57 -9.99 -14.94
C LEU A 570 38.60 -9.31 -13.57
N TYR A 571 37.91 -9.87 -12.56
CA TYR A 571 38.01 -9.39 -11.18
C TYR A 571 39.45 -9.39 -10.67
N ALA A 572 40.16 -10.51 -10.89
CA ALA A 572 41.58 -10.62 -10.53
C ALA A 572 42.44 -9.59 -11.27
N ALA A 573 42.21 -9.38 -12.57
CA ALA A 573 42.95 -8.39 -13.37
C ALA A 573 42.69 -6.93 -12.95
N CYS A 574 41.53 -6.65 -12.35
CA CYS A 574 41.18 -5.33 -11.84
C CYS A 574 41.48 -5.13 -10.35
N GLU A 575 41.99 -6.16 -9.66
CA GLU A 575 42.19 -6.16 -8.20
C GLU A 575 40.90 -5.87 -7.42
N ILE A 576 39.75 -6.22 -8.00
CA ILE A 576 38.45 -6.08 -7.35
C ILE A 576 38.18 -7.37 -6.55
N PRO A 577 37.84 -7.27 -5.25
CA PRO A 577 37.50 -8.43 -4.46
C PRO A 577 36.42 -9.27 -5.15
N THR A 578 36.65 -10.58 -5.26
CA THR A 578 35.72 -11.47 -5.92
C THR A 578 34.40 -11.46 -5.15
N SER A 579 33.37 -10.88 -5.74
CA SER A 579 32.03 -10.91 -5.15
C SER A 579 31.45 -12.31 -5.34
N HIS A 580 30.73 -12.82 -4.35
CA HIS A 580 29.95 -14.04 -4.52
C HIS A 580 28.89 -13.78 -5.61
N SER A 581 28.98 -14.49 -6.73
CA SER A 581 27.97 -14.38 -7.78
C SER A 581 26.61 -14.81 -7.23
N LEU A 582 25.60 -13.98 -7.48
CA LEU A 582 24.20 -14.23 -7.08
C LEU A 582 23.43 -15.03 -8.12
N VAL A 583 24.11 -15.41 -9.21
CA VAL A 583 23.57 -16.21 -10.29
C VAL A 583 24.48 -17.43 -10.50
N PRO A 584 23.96 -18.53 -11.05
CA PRO A 584 24.78 -19.73 -11.27
C PRO A 584 25.99 -19.48 -12.17
N ASP A 585 27.03 -20.31 -12.03
CA ASP A 585 28.12 -20.33 -13.01
C ASP A 585 27.62 -20.77 -14.39
N ALA A 586 28.22 -20.21 -15.43
CA ALA A 586 27.93 -20.59 -16.81
C ALA A 586 28.56 -21.95 -17.10
N LEU A 587 27.77 -22.89 -17.60
CA LEU A 587 28.31 -24.17 -18.03
C LEU A 587 29.07 -23.99 -19.36
N PRO A 588 30.19 -24.70 -19.55
CA PRO A 588 30.90 -24.68 -20.82
C PRO A 588 29.96 -25.11 -21.96
N ARG A 589 29.67 -24.21 -22.90
CA ARG A 589 28.93 -24.58 -24.11
C ARG A 589 29.85 -25.41 -25.00
N PRO A 590 29.53 -26.68 -25.27
CA PRO A 590 30.33 -27.49 -26.18
C PRO A 590 30.25 -26.88 -27.58
N LYS A 591 31.40 -26.65 -28.23
CA LYS A 591 31.46 -26.18 -29.62
C LYS A 591 30.96 -27.29 -30.54
N LEU A 592 29.65 -27.30 -30.78
CA LEU A 592 29.01 -28.19 -31.74
C LEU A 592 29.09 -27.58 -33.15
N PRO A 593 29.46 -28.36 -34.19
CA PRO A 593 29.26 -27.96 -35.57
C PRO A 593 27.79 -27.58 -35.84
N PRO A 594 27.51 -26.61 -36.73
CA PRO A 594 26.14 -26.18 -37.04
C PRO A 594 25.19 -27.33 -37.39
N THR A 595 25.69 -28.36 -38.08
CA THR A 595 24.94 -29.57 -38.43
C THR A 595 24.54 -30.42 -37.22
N LEU A 596 25.42 -30.56 -36.22
CA LEU A 596 25.10 -31.28 -34.98
C LEU A 596 24.13 -30.46 -34.11
N LEU A 597 24.28 -29.13 -34.09
CA LEU A 597 23.33 -28.26 -33.38
C LEU A 597 21.94 -28.31 -34.02
N HIS A 598 21.84 -28.27 -35.35
CA HIS A 598 20.57 -28.41 -36.05
C HIS A 598 19.92 -29.77 -35.76
N LEU A 599 20.71 -30.85 -35.75
CA LEU A 599 20.25 -32.18 -35.35
C LEU A 599 19.68 -32.19 -33.91
N VAL A 600 20.32 -31.51 -32.95
CA VAL A 600 19.80 -31.38 -31.57
C VAL A 600 18.40 -30.74 -31.55
N HIS A 601 18.17 -29.70 -32.36
CA HIS A 601 16.85 -29.05 -32.46
C HIS A 601 15.79 -30.00 -33.06
N LEU A 602 16.13 -30.74 -34.12
CA LEU A 602 15.21 -31.72 -34.72
C LEU A 602 14.86 -32.86 -33.74
N ILE A 603 15.83 -33.29 -32.92
CA ILE A 603 15.59 -34.29 -31.88
C ILE A 603 14.64 -33.75 -30.81
N ALA A 604 14.79 -32.48 -30.42
CA ALA A 604 13.94 -31.81 -29.43
C ALA A 604 12.50 -31.61 -29.89
N GLN A 605 12.27 -31.49 -31.20
CA GLN A 605 10.93 -31.48 -31.80
C GLN A 605 10.23 -32.84 -31.78
N GLY A 606 10.86 -33.89 -31.23
CA GLY A 606 10.28 -35.24 -31.16
C GLY A 606 10.36 -36.04 -32.45
N ARG A 607 11.03 -35.53 -33.49
CA ARG A 607 11.12 -36.21 -34.81
C ARG A 607 11.82 -37.57 -34.70
N PRO A 608 11.29 -38.66 -35.29
CA PRO A 608 11.99 -39.94 -35.39
C PRO A 608 13.18 -39.83 -36.36
N ASN A 609 14.17 -40.72 -36.21
CA ASN A 609 15.41 -40.66 -37.00
C ASN A 609 15.17 -40.74 -38.52
N SER A 610 14.07 -41.37 -38.96
CA SER A 610 13.66 -41.43 -40.37
C SER A 610 13.21 -40.08 -40.91
N GLU A 611 12.45 -39.31 -40.13
CA GLU A 611 12.01 -37.97 -40.53
C GLU A 611 13.18 -36.99 -40.53
N ILE A 612 14.04 -37.06 -39.52
CA ILE A 612 15.27 -36.28 -39.45
C ILE A 612 16.17 -36.57 -40.67
N ALA A 613 16.29 -37.84 -41.07
CA ALA A 613 17.08 -38.24 -42.23
C ALA A 613 16.53 -37.63 -43.54
N ASN A 614 15.21 -37.65 -43.70
CA ASN A 614 14.53 -37.05 -44.85
C ASN A 614 14.73 -35.53 -44.90
N GLU A 615 14.55 -34.85 -43.77
CA GLU A 615 14.69 -33.39 -43.66
C GLU A 615 16.12 -32.90 -43.90
N LEU A 616 17.11 -33.65 -43.41
CA LEU A 616 18.53 -33.34 -43.62
C LEU A 616 19.06 -33.85 -44.97
N HIS A 617 18.25 -34.55 -45.77
CA HIS A 617 18.64 -35.23 -47.01
C HIS A 617 19.86 -36.18 -46.83
N VAL A 618 19.86 -36.96 -45.75
CA VAL A 618 20.91 -37.95 -45.42
C VAL A 618 20.33 -39.33 -45.10
N SER A 619 21.16 -40.36 -44.97
CA SER A 619 20.68 -41.69 -44.57
C SER A 619 20.34 -41.75 -43.06
N THR A 620 19.43 -42.65 -42.67
CA THR A 620 19.10 -42.93 -41.25
C THR A 620 20.31 -43.40 -40.44
N ASN A 621 21.25 -44.10 -41.08
CA ASN A 621 22.52 -44.48 -40.46
C ASN A 621 23.40 -43.26 -40.17
N THR A 622 23.43 -42.27 -41.07
CA THR A 622 24.13 -40.99 -40.84
C THR A 622 23.54 -40.26 -39.64
N VAL A 623 22.22 -40.23 -39.49
CA VAL A 623 21.55 -39.65 -38.32
C VAL A 623 21.95 -40.38 -37.04
N LYS A 624 21.91 -41.72 -37.01
CA LYS A 624 22.34 -42.52 -35.84
C LYS A 624 23.80 -42.24 -35.45
N SER A 625 24.70 -42.19 -36.42
CA SER A 625 26.13 -41.89 -36.17
C SER A 625 26.32 -40.47 -35.62
N ASN A 626 25.59 -39.48 -36.15
CA ASN A 626 25.62 -38.12 -35.63
C ASN A 626 25.03 -38.00 -34.21
N ILE A 627 23.99 -38.78 -33.88
CA ILE A 627 23.44 -38.88 -32.51
C ILE A 627 24.47 -39.49 -31.56
N GLN A 628 25.18 -40.56 -31.96
CA GLN A 628 26.26 -41.11 -31.13
C GLN A 628 27.41 -40.13 -30.93
N ARG A 629 27.73 -39.34 -31.96
CA ARG A 629 28.70 -38.25 -31.84
C ARG A 629 28.22 -37.19 -30.86
N LEU A 630 26.94 -36.82 -30.89
CA LEU A 630 26.33 -35.91 -29.91
C LEU A 630 26.41 -36.47 -28.49
N TYR A 631 26.09 -37.75 -28.30
CA TYR A 631 26.23 -38.43 -27.01
C TYR A 631 27.63 -38.30 -26.44
N ARG A 632 28.66 -38.55 -27.26
CA ARG A 632 30.06 -38.42 -26.83
C ARG A 632 30.48 -36.98 -26.55
N VAL A 633 30.05 -36.02 -27.37
CA VAL A 633 30.43 -34.60 -27.21
C VAL A 633 29.73 -33.95 -26.01
N LEU A 634 28.50 -34.38 -25.69
CA LEU A 634 27.73 -33.88 -24.56
C LEU A 634 27.96 -34.68 -23.28
N ASP A 635 28.62 -35.83 -23.37
CA ASP A 635 28.84 -36.80 -22.27
C ASP A 635 27.52 -37.35 -21.71
N VAL A 636 26.69 -37.90 -22.60
CA VAL A 636 25.35 -38.44 -22.30
C VAL A 636 25.15 -39.78 -22.99
N HIS A 637 24.22 -40.60 -22.48
CA HIS A 637 24.10 -41.99 -22.91
C HIS A 637 22.80 -42.29 -23.65
N ASN A 638 21.80 -41.42 -23.54
CA ASN A 638 20.50 -41.63 -24.14
C ASN A 638 19.85 -40.31 -24.60
N ARG A 639 18.75 -40.45 -25.35
CA ARG A 639 18.04 -39.33 -25.98
C ARG A 639 17.43 -38.39 -24.92
N PRO A 640 16.79 -38.87 -23.84
CA PRO A 640 16.36 -38.00 -22.74
C PRO A 640 17.50 -37.22 -22.09
N GLU A 641 18.62 -37.87 -21.75
CA GLU A 641 19.81 -37.21 -21.18
C GLU A 641 20.40 -36.17 -22.14
N LEU A 642 20.46 -36.48 -23.43
CA LEU A 642 20.88 -35.51 -24.45
C LEU A 642 19.99 -34.28 -24.44
N LEU A 643 18.67 -34.43 -24.35
CA LEU A 643 17.75 -33.30 -24.29
C LEU A 643 17.87 -32.52 -22.99
N ALA A 644 18.04 -33.19 -21.86
CA ALA A 644 18.25 -32.57 -20.55
C ALA A 644 19.53 -31.73 -20.53
N VAL A 645 20.67 -32.32 -20.94
CA VAL A 645 21.96 -31.62 -20.99
C VAL A 645 21.98 -30.54 -22.07
N ALA A 646 21.31 -30.76 -23.21
CA ALA A 646 21.17 -29.72 -24.22
C ALA A 646 20.34 -28.53 -23.70
N ALA A 647 19.28 -28.76 -22.93
CA ALA A 647 18.52 -27.69 -22.29
C ALA A 647 19.35 -26.95 -21.23
N GLU A 648 20.07 -27.68 -20.36
CA GLU A 648 20.90 -27.12 -19.29
C GLU A 648 22.07 -26.30 -19.83
N ARG A 649 22.67 -26.72 -20.95
CA ARG A 649 23.78 -26.00 -21.61
C ARG A 649 23.31 -24.96 -22.63
N GLY A 650 22.03 -24.62 -22.68
CA GLY A 650 21.48 -23.58 -23.57
C GLY A 650 21.61 -23.90 -25.07
N LEU A 651 21.62 -25.18 -25.44
CA LEU A 651 21.66 -25.63 -26.84
C LEU A 651 20.27 -25.71 -27.49
N LEU A 652 19.21 -25.62 -26.68
CA LEU A 652 17.81 -25.61 -27.10
C LEU A 652 17.24 -24.20 -26.89
N ARG A 653 16.65 -23.64 -27.95
CA ARG A 653 16.02 -22.31 -27.96
C ARG A 653 14.50 -22.42 -28.03
#